data_AF-A0A0D1ZTU9-F1
#
_entry.id   AF-A0A0D1ZTU9-F1
#
_cell.length_a   1.000
_cell.length_b   1.000
_cell.length_c   1.000
_cell.angle_alpha   90.00
_cell.angle_beta   90.00
_cell.angle_gamma   90.00
#
_symmetry.space_group_name_H-M   'P 1'
#
loop_
_entity.id
_entity.type
_entity.pdbx_description
1 polymer ?
#
loop_
_entity_poly.entity_id
_entity_poly.type
_entity_poly.pdbx_seq_one_letter_code
_entity_poly.pdbx_strand_id
1 'polypeptide(L)'
;MGFLTPRCGSISTIVATAVATCLPYGVLAQSSDPGPGFQVQISIADGLLNGTVDGRVVLMFAPSGVAPLDDTEVDSSPNLFFGMNVFDVASLDTVTLSGGSGEHTMTGVWGYPNVSLNDVAPGDYSVQAFLNKYETVTRSDGSTVSVHFPCGDGAPNVDTFGSLITSVVNITVEGGPQTIQLDFDDIEPVEDFTGTEIGGCAQGNYEDTPTFKYVKIRSEALSTFWGRDMYVGANILLPYGYDADDKDTRYPVIYSQGHWPGNRTSFGYPTANFSAEWDNGTIVGKDGEPDRPTPKLILVTIRHESPFYDDSYGVNTANIGPYGDAINDELIPYIEETFNTIPEPYARVQIGGSTGGWISAATVIFRPDLFGVCFSSYPDSLDFHRHQDIPLYGSANAYVRENGSSIPSIRDFENGTEVVLATVAQENHWELTFGTSTRSSLQWDVWNAVFGVQGLNGYPLEPWNKVTGEIYPEAVEYWKHMDLANYIVSNWDNERNLGETLRGRIFIYVGTWDNYYLNEGVVEFQKRVDAVGGPGWANVTILPEEPHGGNYQRRETWNFLELVNAWVQDHSPTGRTPLLSNVTSPSSRGNTFAEVMSYGGHQAALARQAPPSLEKGNCTKAGCVFEASVGLWDPGMILEAQWVVNGKPSCEPFSVKQGEVLAYTPEAGSKWSFVQLSVTGRKMGYVDETRLSNGVKIR
;
A
#
# COMPACT_ATOMS: atom_id res chain seq x y z
N MET A 1 18.52 -3.24 37.97
CA MET A 1 19.48 -4.36 37.97
C MET A 1 18.79 -5.54 37.34
N GLY A 2 18.78 -5.60 36.00
CA GLY A 2 18.36 -6.79 35.28
C GLY A 2 19.46 -7.83 35.37
N PHE A 3 19.09 -9.09 35.57
CA PHE A 3 20.04 -10.20 35.61
C PHE A 3 20.63 -10.40 34.21
N LEU A 4 21.92 -10.06 34.03
CA LEU A 4 22.71 -10.46 32.87
C LEU A 4 22.90 -11.98 32.93
N THR A 5 22.28 -12.71 31.99
CA THR A 5 22.44 -14.17 31.89
C THR A 5 23.59 -14.49 30.94
N PRO A 6 24.66 -15.17 31.39
CA PRO A 6 25.73 -15.62 30.49
C PRO A 6 25.19 -16.73 29.59
N ARG A 7 24.94 -16.43 28.30
CA ARG A 7 24.37 -17.39 27.33
C ARG A 7 25.40 -18.32 26.68
N CYS A 8 26.69 -18.08 26.88
CA CYS A 8 27.76 -19.06 26.61
C CYS A 8 28.67 -19.15 27.85
N GLY A 9 28.65 -20.28 28.57
CA GLY A 9 29.48 -20.55 29.75
C GLY A 9 29.49 -22.03 30.19
N SER A 10 30.61 -22.71 29.95
CA SER A 10 31.05 -24.04 30.41
C SER A 10 30.18 -25.27 30.10
N ILE A 11 30.52 -25.98 29.02
CA ILE A 11 30.29 -27.43 28.93
C ILE A 11 31.32 -28.09 29.86
N SER A 12 30.92 -28.36 31.10
CA SER A 12 31.60 -29.33 31.96
C SER A 12 30.82 -30.64 31.94
N THR A 13 31.44 -31.67 31.37
CA THR A 13 30.94 -33.04 31.38
C THR A 13 30.84 -33.52 32.83
N ILE A 14 29.63 -33.50 33.41
CA ILE A 14 29.32 -34.19 34.66
C ILE A 14 28.58 -35.47 34.30
N VAL A 15 29.27 -36.60 34.43
CA VAL A 15 28.64 -37.91 34.55
C VAL A 15 27.89 -37.93 35.87
N ALA A 16 26.57 -37.76 35.82
CA ALA A 16 25.68 -38.00 36.95
C ALA A 16 24.65 -39.05 36.56
N THR A 17 24.85 -40.26 37.09
CA THR A 17 23.91 -41.36 37.06
C THR A 17 22.65 -40.96 37.82
N ALA A 18 21.58 -40.61 37.11
CA ALA A 18 20.25 -40.47 37.67
C ALA A 18 19.26 -41.22 36.78
N VAL A 19 18.78 -42.34 37.29
CA VAL A 19 17.70 -43.13 36.71
C VAL A 19 16.42 -42.31 36.85
N ALA A 20 15.99 -41.68 35.77
CA ALA A 20 14.65 -41.13 35.60
C ALA A 20 14.09 -41.72 34.30
N THR A 21 13.15 -42.64 34.45
CA THR A 21 12.39 -43.24 33.36
C THR A 21 11.47 -42.19 32.74
N CYS A 22 11.93 -41.54 31.69
CA CYS A 22 11.10 -40.87 30.69
C CYS A 22 11.42 -41.48 29.33
N LEU A 23 10.39 -42.03 28.70
CA LEU A 23 10.40 -42.67 27.38
C LEU A 23 11.00 -41.72 26.32
N PRO A 24 11.96 -42.16 25.50
CA PRO A 24 12.37 -41.41 24.34
C PRO A 24 11.40 -41.73 23.18
N TYR A 25 10.47 -40.83 22.89
CA TYR A 25 10.02 -40.68 21.50
C TYR A 25 10.99 -39.74 20.79
N GLY A 26 12.23 -40.22 20.64
CA GLY A 26 13.15 -39.69 19.64
C GLY A 26 12.77 -40.33 18.30
N VAL A 27 11.75 -39.78 17.64
CA VAL A 27 11.70 -39.92 16.19
C VAL A 27 12.74 -38.93 15.68
N LEU A 28 13.95 -39.44 15.44
CA LEU A 28 14.80 -38.87 14.40
C LEU A 28 13.95 -38.91 13.13
N ALA A 29 13.27 -37.81 12.82
CA ALA A 29 12.85 -37.55 11.47
C ALA A 29 14.16 -37.39 10.69
N GLN A 30 14.67 -38.51 10.16
CA GLN A 30 15.28 -38.45 8.85
C GLN A 30 14.27 -37.70 8.00
N SER A 31 14.59 -36.48 7.59
CA SER A 31 13.97 -35.89 6.42
C SER A 31 14.32 -36.83 5.27
N SER A 32 13.56 -37.90 5.12
CA SER A 32 13.32 -38.47 3.82
C SER A 32 12.80 -37.29 3.01
N ASP A 33 13.62 -36.75 2.12
CA ASP A 33 13.12 -35.95 1.01
C ASP A 33 11.97 -36.77 0.43
N PRO A 34 10.70 -36.38 0.65
CA PRO A 34 9.63 -37.00 -0.10
C PRO A 34 9.98 -36.65 -1.55
N GLY A 35 9.97 -37.63 -2.46
CA GLY A 35 10.06 -37.31 -3.89
C GLY A 35 9.07 -36.19 -4.24
N PRO A 36 9.33 -35.41 -5.30
CA PRO A 36 8.59 -34.17 -5.55
C PRO A 36 7.08 -34.46 -5.50
N GLY A 37 6.38 -33.69 -4.67
CA GLY A 37 4.94 -33.79 -4.47
C GLY A 37 4.16 -33.34 -5.71
N PHE A 38 3.02 -32.69 -5.51
CA PHE A 38 2.33 -32.06 -6.62
C PHE A 38 3.14 -30.84 -7.10
N GLN A 39 3.41 -30.76 -8.40
CA GLN A 39 4.16 -29.65 -8.99
C GLN A 39 3.56 -29.20 -10.33
N VAL A 40 3.69 -27.92 -10.62
CA VAL A 40 3.32 -27.33 -11.91
C VAL A 40 4.57 -26.75 -12.55
N GLN A 41 4.85 -27.18 -13.78
CA GLN A 41 5.92 -26.69 -14.61
C GLN A 41 5.33 -25.82 -15.72
N ILE A 42 5.84 -24.61 -15.87
CA ILE A 42 5.35 -23.64 -16.85
C ILE A 42 6.51 -23.25 -17.74
N SER A 43 6.47 -23.65 -19.01
CA SER A 43 7.51 -23.31 -19.99
C SER A 43 7.19 -21.99 -20.67
N ILE A 44 8.21 -21.19 -20.96
CA ILE A 44 8.05 -19.90 -21.65
C ILE A 44 8.29 -20.12 -23.15
N ALA A 45 7.29 -19.85 -24.00
CA ALA A 45 7.45 -19.99 -25.44
C ALA A 45 8.54 -19.05 -26.00
N ASP A 46 9.11 -19.46 -27.14
CA ASP A 46 10.13 -18.68 -27.83
C ASP A 46 9.57 -17.34 -28.32
N GLY A 47 10.33 -16.26 -28.16
CA GLY A 47 10.00 -14.94 -28.67
C GLY A 47 9.01 -14.10 -27.83
N LEU A 48 8.50 -14.60 -26.70
CA LEU A 48 7.63 -13.82 -25.81
C LEU A 48 8.38 -12.79 -24.96
N LEU A 49 9.66 -13.05 -24.66
CA LEU A 49 10.50 -12.15 -23.86
C LEU A 49 11.70 -11.66 -24.67
N ASN A 50 12.01 -10.37 -24.54
CA ASN A 50 13.21 -9.77 -25.13
C ASN A 50 14.31 -9.61 -24.07
N GLY A 51 14.87 -10.74 -23.64
CA GLY A 51 15.86 -10.82 -22.55
C GLY A 51 15.34 -11.59 -21.33
N THR A 52 16.00 -11.39 -20.19
CA THR A 52 15.56 -11.91 -18.91
C THR A 52 14.62 -10.93 -18.22
N VAL A 53 13.70 -11.43 -17.40
CA VAL A 53 12.76 -10.63 -16.62
C VAL A 53 12.63 -11.19 -15.20
N ASP A 54 12.51 -10.29 -14.23
CA ASP A 54 12.00 -10.64 -12.90
C ASP A 54 10.48 -10.53 -12.93
N GLY A 55 9.79 -11.22 -12.03
CA GLY A 55 8.34 -11.12 -12.02
C GLY A 55 7.67 -11.89 -10.90
N ARG A 56 6.35 -11.95 -11.01
CA ARG A 56 5.51 -12.80 -10.18
C ARG A 56 4.71 -13.72 -11.08
N VAL A 57 4.88 -15.03 -10.87
CA VAL A 57 3.95 -16.02 -11.39
C VAL A 57 2.76 -16.11 -10.46
N VAL A 58 1.55 -16.02 -11.00
CA VAL A 58 0.28 -16.33 -10.34
C VAL A 58 -0.35 -17.50 -11.07
N LEU A 59 -0.65 -18.57 -10.35
CA LEU A 59 -1.27 -19.79 -10.84
C LEU A 59 -2.62 -19.97 -10.16
N MET A 60 -3.67 -20.16 -10.95
CA MET A 60 -5.04 -20.28 -10.46
C MET A 60 -5.65 -21.62 -10.83
N PHE A 61 -6.37 -22.21 -9.87
CA PHE A 61 -7.19 -23.40 -10.06
C PHE A 61 -8.65 -23.03 -9.77
N ALA A 62 -9.45 -22.91 -10.81
CA ALA A 62 -10.89 -22.71 -10.69
C ALA A 62 -11.63 -24.05 -10.78
N PRO A 63 -12.87 -24.14 -10.25
CA PRO A 63 -13.73 -25.28 -10.50
C PRO A 63 -13.83 -25.61 -11.99
N SER A 64 -13.83 -26.90 -12.34
CA SER A 64 -13.89 -27.35 -13.73
C SER A 64 -15.02 -26.66 -14.52
N GLY A 65 -14.66 -26.06 -15.65
CA GLY A 65 -15.60 -25.36 -16.54
C GLY A 65 -15.86 -23.89 -16.20
N VAL A 66 -15.27 -23.37 -15.13
CA VAL A 66 -15.26 -21.93 -14.79
C VAL A 66 -13.97 -21.30 -15.30
N ALA A 67 -13.99 -20.07 -15.81
CA ALA A 67 -12.76 -19.39 -16.19
C ALA A 67 -12.06 -18.84 -14.94
N PRO A 68 -10.73 -19.00 -14.77
CA PRO A 68 -10.06 -18.58 -13.55
C PRO A 68 -10.19 -17.10 -13.17
N LEU A 69 -10.39 -16.21 -14.13
CA LEU A 69 -10.56 -14.77 -13.89
C LEU A 69 -12.02 -14.34 -13.63
N ASP A 70 -13.01 -15.25 -13.73
CA ASP A 70 -14.43 -14.89 -13.56
C ASP A 70 -14.75 -14.38 -12.13
N ASP A 71 -14.04 -14.89 -11.13
CA ASP A 71 -14.16 -14.48 -9.72
C ASP A 71 -12.81 -14.61 -9.02
N THR A 72 -12.20 -13.47 -8.71
CA THR A 72 -10.93 -13.39 -7.98
C THR A 72 -11.08 -12.89 -6.56
N GLU A 73 -12.29 -12.56 -6.11
CA GLU A 73 -12.53 -11.88 -4.84
C GLU A 73 -12.22 -12.78 -3.64
N VAL A 74 -11.71 -12.18 -2.56
CA VAL A 74 -11.32 -12.89 -1.34
C VAL A 74 -12.50 -13.58 -0.62
N ASP A 75 -13.70 -13.02 -0.75
CA ASP A 75 -14.89 -13.39 0.01
C ASP A 75 -15.92 -14.22 -0.79
N SER A 76 -15.78 -14.31 -2.11
CA SER A 76 -16.65 -15.14 -2.96
C SER A 76 -15.92 -16.22 -3.77
N SER A 77 -14.65 -16.00 -4.13
CA SER A 77 -13.98 -16.87 -5.09
C SER A 77 -13.81 -18.31 -4.59
N PRO A 78 -14.20 -19.32 -5.38
CA PRO A 78 -13.93 -20.72 -5.08
C PRO A 78 -12.52 -21.15 -5.50
N ASN A 79 -11.73 -20.24 -6.08
CA ASN A 79 -10.46 -20.58 -6.69
C ASN A 79 -9.37 -20.85 -5.65
N LEU A 80 -8.38 -21.64 -6.06
CA LEU A 80 -7.11 -21.77 -5.35
C LEU A 80 -6.08 -20.94 -6.10
N PHE A 81 -5.41 -20.06 -5.39
CA PHE A 81 -4.41 -19.15 -5.93
C PHE A 81 -3.03 -19.53 -5.40
N PHE A 82 -2.00 -19.50 -6.25
CA PHE A 82 -0.62 -19.75 -5.86
C PHE A 82 0.31 -18.75 -6.54
N GLY A 83 1.17 -18.11 -5.75
CA GLY A 83 2.09 -17.09 -6.22
C GLY A 83 3.54 -17.43 -5.91
N MET A 84 4.44 -17.09 -6.82
CA MET A 84 5.88 -17.25 -6.64
C MET A 84 6.64 -16.16 -7.40
N ASN A 85 7.65 -15.54 -6.76
CA ASN A 85 8.54 -14.64 -7.48
C ASN A 85 9.47 -15.45 -8.37
N VAL A 86 9.76 -14.93 -9.54
CA VAL A 86 10.76 -15.47 -10.47
C VAL A 86 11.81 -14.40 -10.76
N PHE A 87 13.03 -14.84 -11.00
CA PHE A 87 14.18 -13.95 -11.20
C PHE A 87 14.96 -14.39 -12.43
N ASP A 88 15.39 -13.42 -13.23
CA ASP A 88 16.20 -13.63 -14.43
C ASP A 88 15.64 -14.69 -15.41
N VAL A 89 14.31 -14.81 -15.56
CA VAL A 89 13.71 -15.81 -16.47
C VAL A 89 13.68 -15.31 -17.91
N ALA A 90 14.01 -16.16 -18.87
CA ALA A 90 14.01 -15.87 -20.31
C ALA A 90 13.08 -16.81 -21.09
N SER A 91 12.87 -16.51 -22.38
CA SER A 91 12.23 -17.46 -23.31
C SER A 91 12.94 -18.81 -23.27
N LEU A 92 12.16 -19.89 -23.39
CA LEU A 92 12.57 -21.29 -23.29
C LEU A 92 12.94 -21.79 -21.89
N ASP A 93 12.92 -20.94 -20.87
CA ASP A 93 13.03 -21.40 -19.48
C ASP A 93 11.74 -22.10 -19.02
N THR A 94 11.87 -22.94 -17.98
CA THR A 94 10.74 -23.57 -17.30
C THR A 94 10.73 -23.16 -15.84
N VAL A 95 9.63 -22.54 -15.39
CA VAL A 95 9.38 -22.23 -13.99
C VAL A 95 8.72 -23.43 -13.33
N THR A 96 9.18 -23.83 -12.13
CA THR A 96 8.56 -24.93 -11.36
C THR A 96 7.98 -24.41 -10.05
N LEU A 97 6.67 -24.57 -9.87
CA LEU A 97 5.99 -24.31 -8.61
C LEU A 97 5.74 -25.64 -7.90
N SER A 98 6.17 -25.74 -6.64
CA SER A 98 5.98 -26.93 -5.81
C SER A 98 5.98 -26.59 -4.32
N GLY A 99 5.16 -27.29 -3.53
CA GLY A 99 5.09 -27.09 -2.09
C GLY A 99 4.59 -25.70 -1.70
N GLY A 100 5.19 -25.13 -0.65
CA GLY A 100 4.76 -23.89 0.02
C GLY A 100 4.68 -24.11 1.53
N SER A 101 5.25 -23.20 2.31
CA SER A 101 5.34 -23.31 3.78
C SER A 101 5.03 -22.02 4.54
N GLY A 102 5.04 -20.86 3.86
CA GLY A 102 4.95 -19.56 4.51
C GLY A 102 6.25 -19.02 5.12
N GLU A 103 7.33 -19.82 5.14
CA GLU A 103 8.60 -19.41 5.77
C GLU A 103 9.55 -18.69 4.80
N HIS A 104 9.41 -18.92 3.49
CA HIS A 104 10.32 -18.40 2.45
C HIS A 104 9.58 -17.79 1.26
N THR A 105 8.59 -16.92 1.50
CA THR A 105 7.72 -16.36 0.44
C THR A 105 8.44 -15.53 -0.63
N MET A 106 9.70 -15.14 -0.40
CA MET A 106 10.51 -14.43 -1.39
C MET A 106 10.83 -15.30 -2.62
N THR A 107 11.02 -16.61 -2.44
CA THR A 107 11.40 -17.55 -3.50
C THR A 107 10.52 -18.80 -3.55
N GLY A 108 9.79 -19.08 -2.47
CA GLY A 108 8.87 -20.20 -2.37
C GLY A 108 7.45 -19.82 -2.75
N VAL A 109 6.65 -20.84 -3.04
CA VAL A 109 5.21 -20.70 -3.30
C VAL A 109 4.50 -20.24 -2.02
N TRP A 110 3.58 -19.31 -2.19
CA TRP A 110 2.52 -18.99 -1.24
C TRP A 110 1.17 -19.17 -1.92
N GLY A 111 0.22 -19.83 -1.26
CA GLY A 111 -1.13 -19.96 -1.80
C GLY A 111 -2.23 -19.54 -0.84
N TYR A 112 -3.41 -19.31 -1.42
CA TYR A 112 -4.65 -19.00 -0.73
C TYR A 112 -5.80 -19.81 -1.35
N PRO A 113 -6.72 -20.37 -0.55
CA PRO A 113 -6.68 -20.46 0.91
C PRO A 113 -5.64 -21.46 1.44
N ASN A 114 -5.07 -22.30 0.56
CA ASN A 114 -4.09 -23.31 0.92
C ASN A 114 -2.67 -22.78 0.71
N VAL A 115 -1.86 -22.74 1.77
CA VAL A 115 -0.47 -22.24 1.70
C VAL A 115 0.40 -23.07 0.75
N SER A 116 0.16 -24.38 0.65
CA SER A 116 0.97 -25.31 -0.14
C SER A 116 0.21 -25.85 -1.36
N LEU A 117 0.90 -25.98 -2.49
CA LEU A 117 0.40 -26.73 -3.65
C LEU A 117 0.12 -28.19 -3.32
N ASN A 118 0.80 -28.76 -2.32
CA ASN A 118 0.57 -30.13 -1.87
C ASN A 118 -0.81 -30.32 -1.20
N ASP A 119 -1.46 -29.22 -0.81
CA ASP A 119 -2.77 -29.24 -0.17
C ASP A 119 -3.92 -29.05 -1.17
N VAL A 120 -3.63 -28.97 -2.48
CA VAL A 120 -4.67 -28.98 -3.52
C VAL A 120 -5.38 -30.33 -3.49
N ALA A 121 -6.70 -30.29 -3.30
CA ALA A 121 -7.50 -31.49 -3.23
C ALA A 121 -7.53 -32.23 -4.59
N PRO A 122 -7.65 -33.56 -4.60
CA PRO A 122 -7.89 -34.30 -5.83
C PRO A 122 -9.23 -33.87 -6.47
N GLY A 123 -9.23 -33.64 -7.78
CA GLY A 123 -10.41 -33.14 -8.48
C GLY A 123 -10.09 -32.60 -9.87
N ASP A 124 -11.14 -32.18 -10.58
CA ASP A 124 -11.03 -31.56 -11.90
C ASP A 124 -11.06 -30.04 -11.78
N TYR A 125 -10.11 -29.38 -12.45
CA TYR A 125 -9.91 -27.93 -12.37
C TYR A 125 -9.71 -27.31 -13.75
N SER A 126 -10.21 -26.09 -13.93
CA SER A 126 -9.73 -25.17 -14.97
C SER A 126 -8.51 -24.43 -14.42
N VAL A 127 -7.39 -24.46 -15.12
CA VAL A 127 -6.12 -23.90 -14.64
C VAL A 127 -5.56 -22.91 -15.64
N GLN A 128 -5.05 -21.79 -15.12
CA GLN A 128 -4.39 -20.75 -15.88
C GLN A 128 -3.26 -20.16 -15.05
N ALA A 129 -2.19 -19.73 -15.72
CA ALA A 129 -1.11 -19.00 -15.09
C ALA A 129 -0.81 -17.68 -15.80
N PHE A 130 -0.28 -16.75 -15.02
CA PHE A 130 0.10 -15.40 -15.42
C PHE A 130 1.51 -15.13 -14.92
N LEU A 131 2.33 -14.45 -15.71
CA LEU A 131 3.61 -13.87 -15.26
C LEU A 131 3.53 -12.35 -15.41
N ASN A 132 3.29 -11.68 -14.28
CA ASN A 132 3.41 -10.23 -14.21
C ASN A 132 4.90 -9.86 -14.18
N LYS A 133 5.33 -9.04 -15.14
CA LYS A 133 6.73 -8.67 -15.35
C LYS A 133 7.10 -7.48 -14.46
N TYR A 134 8.27 -7.56 -13.86
CA TYR A 134 8.88 -6.48 -13.11
C TYR A 134 10.04 -5.84 -13.86
N GLU A 135 10.21 -4.55 -13.64
CA GLU A 135 11.34 -3.75 -14.06
C GLU A 135 12.14 -3.30 -12.84
N THR A 136 13.46 -3.52 -12.88
CA THR A 136 14.37 -3.02 -11.84
C THR A 136 14.77 -1.58 -12.13
N VAL A 137 14.49 -0.69 -11.17
CA VAL A 137 14.78 0.74 -11.24
C VAL A 137 15.52 1.21 -9.99
N THR A 138 16.42 2.18 -10.17
CA THR A 138 17.06 2.90 -9.07
C THR A 138 16.41 4.25 -8.93
N ARG A 139 15.82 4.51 -7.76
CA ARG A 139 15.18 5.79 -7.47
C ARG A 139 16.21 6.88 -7.19
N SER A 140 15.77 8.14 -7.24
CA SER A 140 16.65 9.31 -7.01
C SER A 140 17.29 9.37 -5.62
N ASP A 141 16.78 8.63 -4.64
CA ASP A 141 17.35 8.52 -3.29
C ASP A 141 18.41 7.40 -3.15
N GLY A 142 18.67 6.67 -4.23
CA GLY A 142 19.64 5.58 -4.31
C GLY A 142 19.09 4.19 -3.99
N SER A 143 17.84 4.07 -3.53
CA SER A 143 17.19 2.77 -3.35
C SER A 143 16.92 2.10 -4.71
N THR A 144 16.98 0.78 -4.75
CA THR A 144 16.69 -0.01 -5.96
C THR A 144 15.56 -0.98 -5.66
N VAL A 145 14.56 -1.01 -6.55
CA VAL A 145 13.40 -1.89 -6.45
C VAL A 145 13.10 -2.51 -7.80
N SER A 146 12.48 -3.69 -7.77
CA SER A 146 11.89 -4.34 -8.94
C SER A 146 10.37 -4.21 -8.79
N VAL A 147 9.67 -3.59 -9.74
CA VAL A 147 8.22 -3.34 -9.66
C VAL A 147 7.59 -3.45 -11.03
N HIS A 148 6.28 -3.72 -11.08
CA HIS A 148 5.52 -3.60 -12.32
C HIS A 148 5.16 -2.12 -12.55
N PHE A 149 5.34 -1.61 -13.77
CA PHE A 149 4.86 -0.27 -14.14
C PHE A 149 3.63 -0.43 -15.02
N PRO A 150 2.45 0.09 -14.61
CA PRO A 150 1.22 -0.12 -15.35
C PRO A 150 1.21 0.63 -16.68
N CYS A 151 0.31 0.20 -17.56
CA CYS A 151 0.29 0.56 -18.98
C CYS A 151 -1.10 1.08 -19.39
N GLY A 152 -1.78 1.82 -18.50
CA GLY A 152 -3.09 2.40 -18.73
C GLY A 152 -4.27 1.49 -18.46
N ASP A 153 -4.06 0.40 -17.74
CA ASP A 153 -5.04 -0.62 -17.37
C ASP A 153 -5.55 -0.51 -15.93
N GLY A 154 -5.01 0.42 -15.14
CA GLY A 154 -5.36 0.53 -13.72
C GLY A 154 -4.64 -0.51 -12.87
N ALA A 155 -3.47 -0.97 -13.29
CA ALA A 155 -2.58 -1.83 -12.51
C ALA A 155 -3.26 -3.03 -11.80
N PRO A 156 -4.06 -3.86 -12.50
CA PRO A 156 -4.71 -5.00 -11.86
C PRO A 156 -3.67 -5.95 -11.25
N ASN A 157 -4.05 -6.62 -10.16
CA ASN A 157 -3.17 -7.50 -9.38
C ASN A 157 -2.74 -8.77 -10.14
N VAL A 158 -3.45 -9.10 -11.21
CA VAL A 158 -3.18 -10.21 -12.13
C VAL A 158 -3.72 -9.83 -13.51
N ASP A 159 -3.17 -10.43 -14.55
CA ASP A 159 -3.60 -10.19 -15.94
C ASP A 159 -3.50 -8.72 -16.38
N THR A 160 -2.48 -8.03 -15.86
CA THR A 160 -2.13 -6.67 -16.32
C THR A 160 -1.49 -6.70 -17.70
N PHE A 161 -1.67 -5.62 -18.46
CA PHE A 161 -1.15 -5.47 -19.81
C PHE A 161 0.33 -5.83 -19.91
N GLY A 162 0.64 -6.67 -20.89
CA GLY A 162 1.99 -7.18 -21.14
C GLY A 162 2.39 -8.39 -20.27
N SER A 163 1.55 -8.88 -19.37
CA SER A 163 1.79 -10.14 -18.65
C SER A 163 1.89 -11.31 -19.62
N LEU A 164 2.76 -12.29 -19.35
CA LEU A 164 2.65 -13.56 -20.08
C LEU A 164 1.46 -14.33 -19.53
N ILE A 165 0.71 -14.98 -20.42
CA ILE A 165 -0.48 -15.75 -20.05
C ILE A 165 -0.40 -17.15 -20.65
N THR A 166 -1.01 -18.10 -19.98
CA THR A 166 -1.26 -19.43 -20.54
C THR A 166 -2.70 -19.49 -21.06
N SER A 167 -2.94 -20.33 -22.08
CA SER A 167 -4.29 -20.84 -22.33
C SER A 167 -4.90 -21.48 -21.07
N VAL A 168 -6.23 -21.39 -20.91
CA VAL A 168 -6.94 -22.14 -19.85
C VAL A 168 -6.95 -23.62 -20.21
N VAL A 169 -6.47 -24.47 -19.29
CA VAL A 169 -6.46 -25.93 -19.48
C VAL A 169 -7.27 -26.64 -18.40
N ASN A 170 -7.95 -27.72 -18.79
CA ASN A 170 -8.63 -28.59 -17.84
C ASN A 170 -7.69 -29.71 -17.41
N ILE A 171 -7.49 -29.87 -16.11
CA ILE A 171 -6.64 -30.92 -15.54
C ILE A 171 -7.41 -31.71 -14.47
N THR A 172 -6.90 -32.90 -14.17
CA THR A 172 -7.31 -33.69 -12.99
C THR A 172 -6.12 -33.77 -12.04
N VAL A 173 -6.31 -33.35 -10.78
CA VAL A 173 -5.34 -33.51 -9.68
C VAL A 173 -5.56 -34.88 -9.02
N GLU A 174 -4.51 -35.69 -8.90
CA GLU A 174 -4.63 -37.10 -8.51
C GLU A 174 -4.45 -37.38 -6.99
N GLY A 175 -3.97 -36.39 -6.21
CA GLY A 175 -3.75 -36.55 -4.76
C GLY A 175 -2.43 -37.20 -4.35
N GLY A 176 -1.40 -37.07 -5.19
CA GLY A 176 -0.06 -37.60 -4.95
C GLY A 176 0.98 -36.92 -5.85
N PRO A 177 2.20 -37.49 -5.96
CA PRO A 177 3.23 -37.00 -6.86
C PRO A 177 2.72 -36.92 -8.30
N GLN A 178 2.62 -35.71 -8.83
CA GLN A 178 2.11 -35.43 -10.17
C GLN A 178 2.75 -34.15 -10.68
N THR A 179 3.04 -34.10 -11.99
CA THR A 179 3.53 -32.89 -12.66
C THR A 179 2.53 -32.46 -13.71
N ILE A 180 2.03 -31.24 -13.59
CA ILE A 180 1.24 -30.56 -14.61
C ILE A 180 2.18 -29.70 -15.45
N GLN A 181 1.98 -29.70 -16.77
CA GLN A 181 2.73 -28.86 -17.71
C GLN A 181 1.79 -27.80 -18.27
N LEU A 182 2.23 -26.55 -18.23
CA LEU A 182 1.61 -25.40 -18.88
C LEU A 182 2.64 -24.70 -19.77
N ASP A 183 2.17 -23.91 -20.72
CA ASP A 183 3.01 -23.09 -21.57
C ASP A 183 2.52 -21.66 -21.51
N PHE A 184 3.39 -20.72 -21.15
CA PHE A 184 3.17 -19.31 -21.48
C PHE A 184 3.30 -19.18 -22.99
N ASP A 185 2.18 -19.03 -23.67
CA ASP A 185 2.04 -19.06 -25.12
C ASP A 185 1.52 -17.74 -25.71
N ASP A 186 1.09 -16.80 -24.86
CA ASP A 186 0.59 -15.49 -25.28
C ASP A 186 0.97 -14.38 -24.28
N ILE A 187 0.67 -13.13 -24.67
CA ILE A 187 0.88 -11.92 -23.87
C ILE A 187 -0.43 -11.14 -23.81
N GLU A 188 -0.82 -10.70 -22.62
CA GLU A 188 -2.00 -9.84 -22.46
C GLU A 188 -1.81 -8.54 -23.26
N PRO A 189 -2.66 -8.26 -24.27
CA PRO A 189 -2.46 -7.15 -25.18
C PRO A 189 -2.68 -5.81 -24.48
N VAL A 190 -1.82 -4.83 -24.81
CA VAL A 190 -2.07 -3.43 -24.44
C VAL A 190 -3.21 -2.90 -25.29
N GLU A 191 -4.14 -2.16 -24.68
CA GLU A 191 -5.21 -1.46 -25.40
C GLU A 191 -4.68 -0.56 -26.53
N ASP A 192 -5.42 -0.52 -27.64
CA ASP A 192 -5.08 0.31 -28.79
C ASP A 192 -5.10 1.81 -28.44
N PHE A 193 -4.09 2.53 -28.92
CA PHE A 193 -4.00 3.97 -28.75
C PHE A 193 -5.03 4.68 -29.65
N THR A 194 -6.08 5.22 -29.04
CA THR A 194 -7.16 5.95 -29.74
C THR A 194 -7.03 7.48 -29.70
N GLY A 195 -6.27 8.02 -28.74
CA GLY A 195 -6.10 9.46 -28.54
C GLY A 195 -4.92 10.11 -29.26
N THR A 196 -4.56 11.32 -28.82
CA THR A 196 -3.36 12.06 -29.26
C THR A 196 -2.37 12.35 -28.13
N GLU A 197 -2.58 11.74 -26.97
CA GLU A 197 -1.79 11.96 -25.77
C GLU A 197 -0.36 11.38 -25.91
N ILE A 198 0.63 11.93 -25.20
CA ILE A 198 2.04 11.52 -25.33
C ILE A 198 2.36 10.23 -24.54
N GLY A 199 3.62 9.78 -24.47
CA GLY A 199 4.05 8.83 -23.44
C GLY A 199 3.65 7.36 -23.60
N GLY A 200 3.17 6.95 -24.78
CA GLY A 200 2.77 5.56 -25.02
C GLY A 200 1.56 5.17 -24.16
N CYS A 201 1.49 3.91 -23.73
CA CYS A 201 0.33 3.38 -23.00
C CYS A 201 0.16 3.91 -21.57
N ALA A 202 1.21 4.46 -20.94
CA ALA A 202 1.16 4.90 -19.55
C ALA A 202 -0.02 5.84 -19.31
N GLN A 203 -0.81 5.60 -18.25
CA GLN A 203 -2.02 6.34 -17.94
C GLN A 203 -3.09 6.30 -19.05
N GLY A 204 -3.07 5.33 -19.96
CA GLY A 204 -4.07 5.17 -21.01
C GLY A 204 -4.04 6.29 -22.06
N ASN A 205 -4.83 6.12 -23.12
CA ASN A 205 -4.95 7.13 -24.15
C ASN A 205 -6.33 7.12 -24.80
N TYR A 206 -7.01 8.27 -24.77
CA TYR A 206 -8.42 8.33 -25.19
C TYR A 206 -8.68 9.45 -26.20
N GLU A 207 -9.66 9.22 -27.07
CA GLU A 207 -10.07 10.18 -28.09
C GLU A 207 -10.92 11.32 -27.51
N ASP A 208 -10.48 12.56 -27.74
CA ASP A 208 -11.22 13.76 -27.38
C ASP A 208 -12.60 13.85 -28.06
N THR A 209 -13.57 14.40 -27.32
CA THR A 209 -14.84 14.90 -27.87
C THR A 209 -14.92 16.42 -27.69
N PRO A 210 -15.93 17.12 -28.23
CA PRO A 210 -16.10 18.56 -27.98
C PRO A 210 -16.24 18.91 -26.48
N THR A 211 -16.94 18.08 -25.70
CA THR A 211 -17.27 18.34 -24.28
C THR A 211 -16.31 17.64 -23.32
N PHE A 212 -15.67 16.55 -23.74
CA PHE A 212 -14.85 15.71 -22.87
C PHE A 212 -13.45 15.55 -23.46
N LYS A 213 -12.44 15.96 -22.69
CA LYS A 213 -11.05 16.09 -23.12
C LYS A 213 -10.13 15.22 -22.28
N TYR A 214 -9.04 14.76 -22.87
CA TYR A 214 -8.02 13.98 -22.18
C TYR A 214 -6.68 14.70 -22.29
N VAL A 215 -6.01 14.86 -21.16
CA VAL A 215 -4.69 15.46 -21.10
C VAL A 215 -3.72 14.53 -20.39
N LYS A 216 -2.47 14.52 -20.86
CA LYS A 216 -1.37 13.78 -20.25
C LYS A 216 -0.07 14.54 -20.40
N ILE A 217 0.66 14.66 -19.29
CA ILE A 217 1.96 15.31 -19.24
C ILE A 217 3.02 14.31 -18.80
N ARG A 218 4.26 14.52 -19.27
CA ARG A 218 5.43 13.89 -18.65
C ARG A 218 5.73 14.65 -17.37
N SER A 219 5.71 13.97 -16.23
CA SER A 219 6.06 14.57 -14.94
C SER A 219 7.57 14.63 -14.77
N GLU A 220 8.13 15.81 -14.49
CA GLU A 220 9.57 15.96 -14.23
C GLU A 220 9.93 15.39 -12.85
N ALA A 221 9.10 15.67 -11.84
CA ALA A 221 9.27 15.17 -10.48
C ALA A 221 9.27 13.64 -10.43
N LEU A 222 8.26 12.98 -11.03
CA LEU A 222 8.18 11.52 -11.04
C LEU A 222 9.26 10.89 -11.91
N SER A 223 9.56 11.49 -13.07
CA SER A 223 10.59 10.92 -13.95
C SER A 223 11.97 10.96 -13.30
N THR A 224 12.25 12.04 -12.55
CA THR A 224 13.48 12.17 -11.77
C THR A 224 13.51 11.13 -10.65
N PHE A 225 12.41 10.97 -9.90
CA PHE A 225 12.35 10.01 -8.81
C PHE A 225 12.53 8.56 -9.28
N TRP A 226 11.88 8.16 -10.37
CA TRP A 226 11.92 6.78 -10.86
C TRP A 226 13.09 6.47 -11.81
N GLY A 227 13.82 7.49 -12.28
CA GLY A 227 14.92 7.33 -13.23
C GLY A 227 14.48 6.91 -14.65
N ARG A 228 13.19 7.05 -14.96
CA ARG A 228 12.57 6.73 -16.25
C ARG A 228 11.46 7.74 -16.56
N ASP A 229 10.98 7.78 -17.79
CA ASP A 229 9.84 8.63 -18.12
C ASP A 229 8.58 8.15 -17.40
N MET A 230 7.95 9.08 -16.68
CA MET A 230 6.71 8.89 -15.91
C MET A 230 5.70 9.96 -16.30
N TYR A 231 4.42 9.60 -16.26
CA TYR A 231 3.33 10.42 -16.76
C TYR A 231 2.19 10.47 -15.75
N VAL A 232 1.49 11.61 -15.73
CA VAL A 232 0.19 11.79 -15.07
C VAL A 232 -0.77 12.38 -16.07
N GLY A 233 -2.06 12.06 -15.95
CA GLY A 233 -3.09 12.55 -16.85
C GLY A 233 -4.33 13.02 -16.13
N ALA A 234 -5.28 13.56 -16.89
CA ALA A 234 -6.60 13.90 -16.39
C ALA A 234 -7.65 13.82 -17.49
N ASN A 235 -8.89 13.57 -17.05
CA ASN A 235 -10.08 13.54 -17.87
C ASN A 235 -10.90 14.79 -17.53
N ILE A 236 -11.11 15.67 -18.50
CA ILE A 236 -11.63 17.03 -18.32
C ILE A 236 -13.02 17.14 -18.96
N LEU A 237 -14.06 17.25 -18.14
CA LEU A 237 -15.42 17.48 -18.61
C LEU A 237 -15.75 18.97 -18.58
N LEU A 238 -15.97 19.53 -19.76
CA LEU A 238 -16.27 20.94 -19.98
C LEU A 238 -17.77 21.22 -19.79
N PRO A 239 -18.16 22.37 -19.22
CA PRO A 239 -19.57 22.70 -19.06
C PRO A 239 -20.23 22.97 -20.40
N TYR A 240 -21.55 22.77 -20.48
CA TYR A 240 -22.32 23.14 -21.67
C TYR A 240 -22.07 24.59 -22.09
N GLY A 241 -21.85 24.82 -23.39
CA GLY A 241 -21.57 26.14 -23.94
C GLY A 241 -20.18 26.68 -23.62
N TYR A 242 -19.24 25.84 -23.19
CA TYR A 242 -17.83 26.20 -23.09
C TYR A 242 -17.30 26.66 -24.45
N ASP A 243 -16.65 27.82 -24.48
CA ASP A 243 -15.96 28.36 -25.65
C ASP A 243 -14.48 28.55 -25.30
N ALA A 244 -13.60 27.86 -26.02
CA ALA A 244 -12.16 27.96 -25.84
C ALA A 244 -11.61 29.34 -26.26
N ASP A 245 -12.32 30.06 -27.12
CA ASP A 245 -11.94 31.39 -27.60
C ASP A 245 -12.41 32.51 -26.66
N ASP A 246 -13.38 32.23 -25.77
CA ASP A 246 -13.80 33.17 -24.73
C ASP A 246 -12.68 33.32 -23.69
N LYS A 247 -12.09 34.52 -23.61
CA LYS A 247 -11.01 34.85 -22.68
C LYS A 247 -11.48 35.59 -21.43
N ASP A 248 -12.78 35.82 -21.27
CA ASP A 248 -13.36 36.52 -20.12
C ASP A 248 -14.03 35.53 -19.14
N THR A 249 -14.75 34.52 -19.66
CA THR A 249 -15.41 33.53 -18.81
C THR A 249 -14.39 32.61 -18.15
N ARG A 250 -14.53 32.36 -16.84
CA ARG A 250 -13.74 31.39 -16.08
C ARG A 250 -14.64 30.51 -15.22
N TYR A 251 -14.24 29.25 -15.05
CA TYR A 251 -15.04 28.21 -14.40
C TYR A 251 -14.36 27.69 -13.13
N PRO A 252 -15.11 27.51 -12.03
CA PRO A 252 -14.65 26.70 -10.91
C PRO A 252 -14.39 25.26 -11.34
N VAL A 253 -13.49 24.59 -10.61
CA VAL A 253 -13.05 23.23 -10.91
C VAL A 253 -13.35 22.31 -9.74
N ILE A 254 -13.99 21.18 -10.05
CA ILE A 254 -14.12 20.04 -9.15
C ILE A 254 -13.08 19.00 -9.56
N TYR A 255 -12.11 18.78 -8.69
CA TYR A 255 -11.14 17.70 -8.79
C TYR A 255 -11.70 16.47 -8.08
N SER A 256 -11.99 15.44 -8.87
CA SER A 256 -12.51 14.17 -8.39
C SER A 256 -11.39 13.16 -8.28
N GLN A 257 -11.28 12.60 -7.09
CA GLN A 257 -10.31 11.58 -6.72
C GLN A 257 -11.00 10.22 -6.64
N GLY A 258 -10.27 9.15 -6.94
CA GLY A 258 -10.74 7.78 -6.85
C GLY A 258 -9.81 6.82 -7.56
N HIS A 259 -10.28 5.57 -7.67
CA HIS A 259 -9.67 4.49 -8.44
C HIS A 259 -9.51 4.82 -9.92
N TRP A 260 -8.79 3.94 -10.63
CA TRP A 260 -8.50 4.08 -12.06
C TRP A 260 -9.76 4.44 -12.88
N PRO A 261 -9.83 5.64 -13.49
CA PRO A 261 -11.05 6.09 -14.16
C PRO A 261 -11.16 5.59 -15.60
N GLY A 262 -10.08 5.07 -16.17
CA GLY A 262 -9.95 4.79 -17.60
C GLY A 262 -10.40 5.99 -18.44
N ASN A 263 -11.33 5.75 -19.37
CA ASN A 263 -11.90 6.78 -20.23
C ASN A 263 -13.08 7.55 -19.62
N ARG A 264 -13.37 7.40 -18.31
CA ARG A 264 -14.56 7.95 -17.64
C ARG A 264 -14.21 9.12 -16.72
N THR A 265 -15.23 9.81 -16.22
CA THR A 265 -15.08 10.82 -15.17
C THR A 265 -16.22 10.71 -14.17
N SER A 266 -16.25 11.60 -13.18
CA SER A 266 -17.23 11.62 -12.09
C SER A 266 -18.67 11.48 -12.57
N PHE A 267 -19.52 10.93 -11.71
CA PHE A 267 -20.95 10.76 -11.96
C PHE A 267 -21.29 9.88 -13.18
N GLY A 268 -20.34 9.03 -13.60
CA GLY A 268 -20.53 8.00 -14.62
C GLY A 268 -20.57 8.51 -16.06
N TYR A 269 -20.09 9.74 -16.33
CA TYR A 269 -19.95 10.26 -17.68
C TYR A 269 -18.90 9.44 -18.47
N PRO A 270 -19.13 9.10 -19.75
CA PRO A 270 -20.25 9.49 -20.63
C PRO A 270 -21.45 8.51 -20.63
N THR A 271 -21.48 7.51 -19.74
CA THR A 271 -22.43 6.40 -19.81
C THR A 271 -23.71 6.59 -18.99
N ALA A 272 -23.72 7.51 -18.03
CA ALA A 272 -24.83 7.73 -17.11
C ALA A 272 -25.88 8.72 -17.67
N ASN A 273 -27.09 8.73 -17.08
CA ASN A 273 -28.13 9.71 -17.38
C ASN A 273 -27.66 11.17 -17.19
N PHE A 274 -26.76 11.38 -16.22
CA PHE A 274 -26.07 12.65 -15.99
C PHE A 274 -25.48 13.26 -17.28
N SER A 275 -24.96 12.41 -18.17
CA SER A 275 -24.28 12.84 -19.41
C SER A 275 -25.21 13.62 -20.35
N ALA A 276 -26.43 13.14 -20.55
CA ALA A 276 -27.38 13.80 -21.46
C ALA A 276 -27.80 15.19 -20.97
N GLU A 277 -28.05 15.33 -19.67
CA GLU A 277 -28.40 16.61 -19.04
C GLU A 277 -27.21 17.57 -19.02
N TRP A 278 -26.00 17.06 -18.74
CA TRP A 278 -24.75 17.82 -18.81
C TRP A 278 -24.50 18.37 -20.22
N ASP A 279 -24.57 17.52 -21.23
CA ASP A 279 -24.31 17.87 -22.63
C ASP A 279 -25.37 18.82 -23.22
N ASN A 280 -26.63 18.73 -22.77
CA ASN A 280 -27.70 19.65 -23.18
C ASN A 280 -27.73 20.95 -22.36
N GLY A 281 -27.03 20.99 -21.22
CA GLY A 281 -26.99 22.14 -20.33
C GLY A 281 -28.29 22.41 -19.57
N THR A 282 -29.20 21.44 -19.53
CA THR A 282 -30.51 21.55 -18.88
C THR A 282 -30.77 20.34 -17.99
N ILE A 283 -31.01 20.61 -16.71
CA ILE A 283 -31.48 19.65 -15.71
C ILE A 283 -33.00 19.58 -15.82
N VAL A 284 -33.53 18.38 -16.04
CA VAL A 284 -34.98 18.18 -16.20
C VAL A 284 -35.67 18.26 -14.85
N GLY A 285 -36.68 19.12 -14.75
CA GLY A 285 -37.50 19.24 -13.55
C GLY A 285 -38.26 17.95 -13.24
N LYS A 286 -38.26 17.54 -11.97
CA LYS A 286 -39.05 16.39 -11.47
C LYS A 286 -40.31 16.88 -10.76
N ASP A 287 -41.37 16.09 -10.78
CA ASP A 287 -42.61 16.32 -10.03
C ASP A 287 -43.28 17.70 -10.26
N GLY A 288 -43.13 18.26 -11.46
CA GLY A 288 -43.73 19.54 -11.85
C GLY A 288 -42.86 20.76 -11.55
N GLU A 289 -41.65 20.58 -11.02
CA GLU A 289 -40.64 21.63 -10.96
C GLU A 289 -40.19 22.07 -12.36
N PRO A 290 -39.81 23.33 -12.56
CA PRO A 290 -39.31 23.80 -13.85
C PRO A 290 -37.90 23.24 -14.14
N ASP A 291 -37.62 23.05 -15.43
CA ASP A 291 -36.27 22.80 -15.91
C ASP A 291 -35.33 23.94 -15.50
N ARG A 292 -34.06 23.60 -15.23
CA ARG A 292 -33.06 24.56 -14.77
C ARG A 292 -31.70 24.32 -15.43
N PRO A 293 -30.86 25.34 -15.60
CA PRO A 293 -29.58 25.19 -16.29
C PRO A 293 -28.59 24.37 -15.45
N THR A 294 -27.71 23.62 -16.11
CA THR A 294 -26.60 22.95 -15.42
C THR A 294 -25.60 23.98 -14.86
N PRO A 295 -24.97 23.70 -13.69
CA PRO A 295 -23.89 24.52 -13.16
C PRO A 295 -22.74 24.68 -14.16
N LYS A 296 -22.14 25.88 -14.20
CA LYS A 296 -20.97 26.17 -15.03
C LYS A 296 -19.69 25.80 -14.28
N LEU A 297 -19.37 24.51 -14.29
CA LEU A 297 -18.22 23.91 -13.61
C LEU A 297 -17.40 23.07 -14.59
N ILE A 298 -16.09 23.01 -14.40
CA ILE A 298 -15.24 21.99 -15.05
C ILE A 298 -15.07 20.84 -14.06
N LEU A 299 -15.30 19.61 -14.51
CA LEU A 299 -14.98 18.40 -13.72
C LEU A 299 -13.66 17.83 -14.21
N VAL A 300 -12.77 17.49 -13.29
CA VAL A 300 -11.45 16.93 -13.57
C VAL A 300 -11.31 15.64 -12.76
N THR A 301 -11.13 14.52 -13.44
CA THR A 301 -10.71 13.26 -12.79
C THR A 301 -9.26 13.01 -13.13
N ILE A 302 -8.41 12.84 -12.11
CA ILE A 302 -6.97 12.64 -12.30
C ILE A 302 -6.70 11.16 -12.62
N ARG A 303 -5.82 10.90 -13.58
CA ARG A 303 -5.24 9.58 -13.88
C ARG A 303 -3.83 9.55 -13.30
N HIS A 304 -3.64 8.70 -12.30
CA HIS A 304 -2.38 8.57 -11.58
C HIS A 304 -2.17 7.15 -11.05
N GLU A 305 -2.45 6.12 -11.86
CA GLU A 305 -2.05 4.74 -11.54
C GLU A 305 -0.55 4.68 -11.26
N SER A 306 -0.12 3.75 -10.39
CA SER A 306 1.25 3.72 -9.90
C SER A 306 1.82 2.29 -9.89
N PRO A 307 3.15 2.13 -9.75
CA PRO A 307 3.76 0.80 -9.68
C PRO A 307 3.33 -0.07 -8.48
N PHE A 308 2.53 0.49 -7.58
CA PHE A 308 2.07 -0.17 -6.35
C PHE A 308 0.55 -0.36 -6.29
N TYR A 309 -0.23 0.31 -7.15
CA TYR A 309 -1.70 0.31 -7.07
C TYR A 309 -2.36 0.99 -8.28
N ASP A 310 -3.68 0.85 -8.41
CA ASP A 310 -4.49 1.43 -9.49
C ASP A 310 -4.58 2.97 -9.43
N ASP A 311 -4.20 3.55 -8.29
CA ASP A 311 -3.91 4.96 -8.10
C ASP A 311 -2.61 5.17 -7.28
N SER A 312 -2.28 6.42 -6.93
CA SER A 312 -1.05 6.79 -6.20
C SER A 312 -1.30 7.48 -4.86
N TYR A 313 -2.56 7.54 -4.42
CA TYR A 313 -3.09 8.36 -3.34
C TYR A 313 -2.93 9.88 -3.52
N GLY A 314 -2.47 10.35 -4.69
CA GLY A 314 -2.40 11.77 -5.04
C GLY A 314 -1.50 12.64 -4.14
N VAL A 315 -0.66 12.03 -3.30
CA VAL A 315 0.20 12.71 -2.32
C VAL A 315 1.66 12.32 -2.50
N ASN A 316 2.58 13.02 -1.84
CA ASN A 316 3.99 12.66 -1.84
C ASN A 316 4.23 11.55 -0.82
N THR A 317 4.87 10.45 -1.25
CA THR A 317 5.23 9.33 -0.37
C THR A 317 6.68 8.93 -0.59
N ALA A 318 7.28 8.30 0.42
CA ALA A 318 8.67 7.84 0.31
C ALA A 318 8.81 6.66 -0.66
N ASN A 319 7.76 5.85 -0.83
CA ASN A 319 7.81 4.61 -1.61
C ASN A 319 7.36 4.79 -3.06
N ILE A 320 6.29 5.56 -3.28
CA ILE A 320 5.63 5.70 -4.59
C ILE A 320 6.17 6.95 -5.34
N GLY A 321 6.62 7.96 -4.58
CA GLY A 321 7.28 9.14 -5.11
C GLY A 321 6.46 10.42 -4.98
N PRO A 322 6.90 11.51 -5.64
CA PRO A 322 6.32 12.84 -5.49
C PRO A 322 5.04 13.06 -6.33
N TYR A 323 4.04 12.17 -6.22
CA TYR A 323 2.79 12.31 -6.97
C TYR A 323 1.99 13.56 -6.57
N GLY A 324 2.06 13.95 -5.30
CA GLY A 324 1.47 15.20 -4.83
C GLY A 324 2.06 16.42 -5.52
N ASP A 325 3.39 16.48 -5.70
CA ASP A 325 4.04 17.57 -6.43
C ASP A 325 3.73 17.48 -7.94
N ALA A 326 3.76 16.29 -8.54
CA ALA A 326 3.43 16.10 -9.96
C ALA A 326 1.99 16.53 -10.30
N ILE A 327 1.03 16.22 -9.45
CA ILE A 327 -0.37 16.61 -9.67
C ILE A 327 -0.55 18.10 -9.40
N ASN A 328 -0.10 18.58 -8.23
CA ASN A 328 -0.44 19.92 -7.77
C ASN A 328 0.42 21.02 -8.42
N ASP A 329 1.69 20.74 -8.69
CA ASP A 329 2.67 21.73 -9.13
C ASP A 329 3.04 21.56 -10.63
N GLU A 330 2.62 20.49 -11.31
CA GLU A 330 2.82 20.27 -12.75
C GLU A 330 1.50 20.12 -13.53
N LEU A 331 0.66 19.13 -13.20
CA LEU A 331 -0.57 18.82 -13.96
C LEU A 331 -1.67 19.88 -13.80
N ILE A 332 -1.96 20.31 -12.57
CA ILE A 332 -2.97 21.35 -12.33
C ILE A 332 -2.60 22.65 -13.06
N PRO A 333 -1.38 23.19 -12.94
CA PRO A 333 -0.98 24.37 -13.73
C PRO A 333 -1.16 24.21 -15.24
N TYR A 334 -0.86 23.02 -15.79
CA TYR A 334 -1.11 22.74 -17.20
C TYR A 334 -2.60 22.80 -17.57
N ILE A 335 -3.47 22.24 -16.71
CA ILE A 335 -4.93 22.32 -16.88
C ILE A 335 -5.40 23.77 -16.82
N GLU A 336 -4.87 24.57 -15.89
CA GLU A 336 -5.26 25.98 -15.72
C GLU A 336 -4.78 26.89 -16.84
N GLU A 337 -3.66 26.55 -17.50
CA GLU A 337 -3.20 27.24 -18.70
C GLU A 337 -4.05 26.88 -19.94
N THR A 338 -4.52 25.63 -20.01
CA THR A 338 -5.21 25.06 -21.17
C THR A 338 -6.71 25.37 -21.17
N PHE A 339 -7.34 25.28 -20.00
CA PHE A 339 -8.77 25.43 -19.83
C PHE A 339 -9.07 26.70 -19.05
N ASN A 340 -10.19 27.35 -19.34
CA ASN A 340 -10.62 28.60 -18.73
C ASN A 340 -11.02 28.42 -17.25
N THR A 341 -10.14 27.92 -16.39
CA THR A 341 -10.40 27.68 -14.96
C THR A 341 -10.20 28.96 -14.13
N ILE A 342 -10.76 29.00 -12.92
CA ILE A 342 -10.41 30.01 -11.91
C ILE A 342 -9.25 29.44 -11.07
N PRO A 343 -8.01 29.94 -11.21
CA PRO A 343 -6.84 29.38 -10.53
C PRO A 343 -6.68 29.88 -9.09
N GLU A 344 -7.77 29.90 -8.32
CA GLU A 344 -7.82 30.42 -6.95
C GLU A 344 -8.39 29.37 -5.99
N PRO A 345 -7.92 29.27 -4.74
CA PRO A 345 -8.31 28.20 -3.83
C PRO A 345 -9.83 28.08 -3.61
N TYR A 346 -10.55 29.21 -3.51
CA TYR A 346 -12.01 29.19 -3.34
C TYR A 346 -12.77 28.53 -4.50
N ALA A 347 -12.12 28.35 -5.66
CA ALA A 347 -12.69 27.76 -6.86
C ALA A 347 -12.11 26.38 -7.20
N ARG A 348 -11.20 25.84 -6.37
CA ARG A 348 -10.69 24.46 -6.47
C ARG A 348 -11.31 23.60 -5.37
N VAL A 349 -12.19 22.70 -5.78
CA VAL A 349 -12.93 21.80 -4.87
C VAL A 349 -12.43 20.39 -5.03
N GLN A 350 -12.19 19.69 -3.92
CA GLN A 350 -11.84 18.27 -3.91
C GLN A 350 -13.08 17.42 -3.58
N ILE A 351 -13.31 16.36 -4.35
CA ILE A 351 -14.35 15.36 -4.05
C ILE A 351 -13.78 13.96 -4.23
N GLY A 352 -14.36 12.98 -3.56
CA GLY A 352 -14.02 11.57 -3.78
C GLY A 352 -14.74 10.65 -2.80
N GLY A 353 -14.71 9.36 -3.13
CA GLY A 353 -15.25 8.28 -2.30
C GLY A 353 -14.21 7.19 -2.04
N SER A 354 -14.31 6.47 -0.93
CA SER A 354 -13.38 5.38 -0.56
C SER A 354 -11.93 5.87 -0.50
N THR A 355 -10.99 5.23 -1.19
CA THR A 355 -9.62 5.73 -1.44
C THR A 355 -9.64 7.21 -1.87
N GLY A 356 -10.45 7.58 -2.87
CA GLY A 356 -10.63 8.97 -3.29
C GLY A 356 -11.20 9.90 -2.21
N GLY A 357 -11.98 9.36 -1.28
CA GLY A 357 -12.46 10.07 -0.10
C GLY A 357 -11.30 10.50 0.79
N TRP A 358 -10.32 9.62 1.02
CA TRP A 358 -9.11 9.95 1.74
C TRP A 358 -8.25 10.94 0.96
N ILE A 359 -8.02 10.71 -0.33
CA ILE A 359 -7.21 11.60 -1.19
C ILE A 359 -7.77 13.03 -1.20
N SER A 360 -9.10 13.17 -1.35
CA SER A 360 -9.76 14.47 -1.37
C SER A 360 -9.60 15.24 -0.06
N ALA A 361 -9.68 14.55 1.10
CA ALA A 361 -9.41 15.15 2.40
C ALA A 361 -7.92 15.48 2.59
N ALA A 362 -7.03 14.52 2.33
CA ALA A 362 -5.59 14.65 2.49
C ALA A 362 -5.03 15.80 1.64
N THR A 363 -5.51 15.94 0.41
CA THR A 363 -5.08 17.01 -0.50
C THR A 363 -5.43 18.40 0.04
N VAL A 364 -6.62 18.60 0.62
CA VAL A 364 -6.97 19.88 1.26
C VAL A 364 -6.20 20.10 2.55
N ILE A 365 -5.95 19.06 3.33
CA ILE A 365 -5.21 19.13 4.60
C ILE A 365 -3.72 19.46 4.37
N PHE A 366 -3.10 18.87 3.35
CA PHE A 366 -1.71 19.11 3.00
C PHE A 366 -1.52 20.35 2.12
N ARG A 367 -2.49 20.70 1.27
CA ARG A 367 -2.43 21.88 0.38
C ARG A 367 -3.60 22.84 0.60
N PRO A 368 -3.83 23.36 1.81
CA PRO A 368 -4.88 24.35 2.05
C PRO A 368 -4.55 25.73 1.45
N ASP A 369 -3.29 25.91 1.01
CA ASP A 369 -2.86 27.02 0.15
C ASP A 369 -3.43 26.91 -1.27
N LEU A 370 -3.69 25.70 -1.75
CA LEU A 370 -4.08 25.44 -3.13
C LEU A 370 -5.59 25.18 -3.28
N PHE A 371 -6.21 24.48 -2.33
CA PHE A 371 -7.60 24.04 -2.40
C PHE A 371 -8.49 24.70 -1.34
N GLY A 372 -9.76 24.92 -1.72
CA GLY A 372 -10.72 25.63 -0.89
C GLY A 372 -11.49 24.73 0.07
N VAL A 373 -11.89 23.54 -0.36
CA VAL A 373 -12.77 22.63 0.40
C VAL A 373 -12.69 21.21 -0.12
N CYS A 374 -12.91 20.22 0.75
CA CYS A 374 -13.22 18.85 0.36
C CYS A 374 -14.65 18.45 0.74
N PHE A 375 -15.29 17.68 -0.14
CA PHE A 375 -16.49 16.90 0.13
C PHE A 375 -16.14 15.42 -0.03
N SER A 376 -15.69 14.80 1.05
CA SER A 376 -15.17 13.44 1.11
C SER A 376 -16.25 12.45 1.55
N SER A 377 -16.27 11.29 0.90
CA SER A 377 -17.32 10.27 1.05
C SER A 377 -16.70 8.96 1.52
N TYR A 378 -17.21 8.38 2.62
CA TYR A 378 -16.81 7.08 3.19
C TYR A 378 -15.30 6.78 3.01
N PRO A 379 -14.42 7.69 3.46
CA PRO A 379 -13.01 7.67 3.10
C PRO A 379 -12.28 6.51 3.77
N ASP A 380 -11.16 6.07 3.18
CA ASP A 380 -10.17 5.27 3.93
C ASP A 380 -9.84 5.91 5.28
N SER A 381 -9.30 5.11 6.20
CA SER A 381 -9.07 5.52 7.59
C SER A 381 -8.38 6.88 7.74
N LEU A 382 -9.13 7.86 8.22
CA LEU A 382 -8.63 9.21 8.50
C LEU A 382 -7.85 9.31 9.82
N ASP A 383 -7.98 8.31 10.68
CA ASP A 383 -7.26 8.17 11.94
C ASP A 383 -6.97 6.68 12.21
N PHE A 384 -5.73 6.35 12.56
CA PHE A 384 -5.29 4.95 12.71
C PHE A 384 -5.45 4.39 14.15
N HIS A 385 -6.13 5.09 15.06
CA HIS A 385 -6.70 4.40 16.23
C HIS A 385 -7.73 3.35 15.80
N ARG A 386 -8.29 3.48 14.58
CA ARG A 386 -9.11 2.49 13.87
C ARG A 386 -8.74 2.49 12.39
N HIS A 387 -7.81 1.61 12.00
CA HIS A 387 -7.49 1.34 10.60
C HIS A 387 -8.36 0.17 10.13
N GLN A 388 -9.44 0.47 9.41
CA GLN A 388 -10.67 -0.33 9.46
C GLN A 388 -10.99 -0.69 10.93
N ASP A 389 -11.22 -1.97 11.26
CA ASP A 389 -11.46 -2.44 12.62
C ASP A 389 -10.17 -2.77 13.41
N ILE A 390 -8.98 -2.56 12.82
CA ILE A 390 -7.71 -2.74 13.52
C ILE A 390 -7.46 -1.56 14.47
N PRO A 391 -7.32 -1.77 15.80
CA PRO A 391 -6.89 -0.74 16.73
C PRO A 391 -5.36 -0.55 16.64
N LEU A 392 -4.88 0.00 15.52
CA LEU A 392 -3.49 -0.15 15.06
C LEU A 392 -2.44 0.32 16.08
N TYR A 393 -2.66 1.45 16.75
CA TYR A 393 -1.69 1.97 17.73
C TYR A 393 -1.60 1.20 19.05
N GLY A 394 -2.62 0.39 19.39
CA GLY A 394 -2.69 -0.30 20.68
C GLY A 394 -2.57 -1.82 20.60
N SER A 395 -2.66 -2.39 19.41
CA SER A 395 -2.75 -3.85 19.24
C SER A 395 -1.39 -4.49 19.03
N ALA A 396 -1.21 -5.70 19.56
CA ALA A 396 -0.03 -6.52 19.29
C ALA A 396 -0.16 -7.32 17.97
N ASN A 397 -1.38 -7.45 17.45
CA ASN A 397 -1.66 -8.24 16.26
C ASN A 397 -2.79 -7.60 15.42
N ALA A 398 -2.64 -7.58 14.10
CA ALA A 398 -3.56 -7.00 13.13
C ALA A 398 -4.72 -7.95 12.77
N TYR A 399 -4.60 -9.24 13.08
CA TYR A 399 -5.56 -10.29 12.67
C TYR A 399 -6.42 -10.78 13.83
N VAL A 400 -5.91 -10.71 15.06
CA VAL A 400 -6.63 -11.17 16.25
C VAL A 400 -6.63 -10.12 17.35
N ARG A 401 -7.78 -9.99 18.02
CA ARG A 401 -7.91 -9.20 19.24
C ARG A 401 -7.26 -9.91 20.43
N GLU A 402 -7.05 -9.19 21.53
CA GLU A 402 -6.51 -9.75 22.79
C GLU A 402 -7.33 -10.95 23.33
N ASN A 403 -8.64 -10.98 23.05
CA ASN A 403 -9.53 -12.07 23.45
C ASN A 403 -9.48 -13.29 22.50
N GLY A 404 -8.65 -13.27 21.46
CA GLY A 404 -8.49 -14.32 20.45
C GLY A 404 -9.50 -14.30 19.30
N SER A 405 -10.47 -13.37 19.28
CA SER A 405 -11.38 -13.23 18.14
C SER A 405 -10.67 -12.63 16.92
N SER A 406 -11.07 -13.05 15.71
CA SER A 406 -10.55 -12.50 14.47
C SER A 406 -11.00 -11.04 14.28
N ILE A 407 -10.15 -10.22 13.64
CA ILE A 407 -10.50 -8.87 13.22
C ILE A 407 -11.12 -8.98 11.80
N PRO A 408 -12.40 -8.60 11.62
CA PRO A 408 -13.04 -8.56 10.32
C PRO A 408 -12.48 -7.44 9.45
N SER A 409 -12.64 -7.57 8.13
CA SER A 409 -12.31 -6.53 7.16
C SER A 409 -13.48 -6.23 6.23
N ILE A 410 -14.18 -7.26 5.76
CA ILE A 410 -15.35 -7.11 4.88
C ILE A 410 -16.58 -7.63 5.62
N ARG A 411 -17.66 -6.85 5.58
CA ARG A 411 -18.98 -7.22 6.10
C ARG A 411 -20.12 -6.85 5.16
N ASP A 412 -21.26 -7.48 5.39
CA ASP A 412 -22.56 -7.10 4.86
C ASP A 412 -23.62 -7.15 5.98
N PHE A 413 -24.87 -6.77 5.67
CA PHE A 413 -25.99 -6.77 6.59
C PHE A 413 -27.19 -7.53 6.04
N GLU A 414 -27.50 -8.67 6.65
CA GLU A 414 -28.69 -9.46 6.32
C GLU A 414 -29.80 -9.22 7.35
N ASN A 415 -30.93 -8.67 6.92
CA ASN A 415 -32.07 -8.35 7.79
C ASN A 415 -31.68 -7.53 9.04
N GLY A 416 -30.72 -6.60 8.88
CA GLY A 416 -30.21 -5.75 9.96
C GLY A 416 -29.20 -6.42 10.91
N THR A 417 -28.71 -7.60 10.56
CA THR A 417 -27.65 -8.30 11.30
C THR A 417 -26.36 -8.29 10.49
N GLU A 418 -25.25 -7.90 11.13
CA GLU A 418 -23.93 -7.93 10.50
C GLU A 418 -23.51 -9.38 10.18
N VAL A 419 -22.99 -9.58 8.97
CA VAL A 419 -22.40 -10.81 8.46
C VAL A 419 -20.97 -10.50 8.04
N VAL A 420 -19.99 -11.14 8.67
CA VAL A 420 -18.58 -11.01 8.30
C VAL A 420 -18.30 -11.89 7.09
N LEU A 421 -17.82 -11.30 6.01
CA LEU A 421 -17.50 -11.97 4.75
C LEU A 421 -16.01 -12.33 4.66
N ALA A 422 -15.13 -11.45 5.16
CA ALA A 422 -13.70 -11.70 5.25
C ALA A 422 -13.06 -11.08 6.49
N THR A 423 -11.96 -11.68 6.92
CA THR A 423 -11.09 -11.17 7.99
C THR A 423 -9.86 -10.49 7.40
N VAL A 424 -9.23 -9.62 8.19
CA VAL A 424 -7.96 -8.96 7.81
C VAL A 424 -6.88 -9.99 7.43
N ALA A 425 -6.85 -11.14 8.13
CA ALA A 425 -5.93 -12.24 7.82
C ALA A 425 -6.17 -12.81 6.43
N GLN A 426 -7.43 -13.09 6.08
CA GLN A 426 -7.79 -13.67 4.79
C GLN A 426 -7.37 -12.76 3.63
N GLU A 427 -7.63 -11.46 3.72
CA GLU A 427 -7.20 -10.52 2.69
C GLU A 427 -5.68 -10.40 2.59
N ASN A 428 -4.97 -10.27 3.71
CA ASN A 428 -3.51 -10.19 3.67
C ASN A 428 -2.89 -11.48 3.07
N HIS A 429 -3.45 -12.65 3.37
CA HIS A 429 -3.01 -13.94 2.82
C HIS A 429 -3.38 -14.09 1.35
N TRP A 430 -4.55 -13.62 0.94
CA TRP A 430 -4.96 -13.56 -0.47
C TRP A 430 -4.03 -12.63 -1.25
N GLU A 431 -3.76 -11.41 -0.77
CA GLU A 431 -2.84 -10.46 -1.39
C GLU A 431 -1.40 -10.99 -1.53
N LEU A 432 -0.91 -11.75 -0.54
CA LEU A 432 0.42 -12.38 -0.59
C LEU A 432 0.58 -13.31 -1.80
N THR A 433 -0.52 -13.78 -2.39
CA THR A 433 -0.48 -14.54 -3.65
C THR A 433 -0.02 -13.65 -4.80
N PHE A 434 -0.56 -12.45 -4.91
CA PHE A 434 -0.31 -11.53 -6.03
C PHE A 434 1.00 -10.75 -5.89
N GLY A 435 1.51 -10.56 -4.67
CA GLY A 435 2.76 -9.84 -4.49
C GLY A 435 3.43 -10.03 -3.14
N THR A 436 4.74 -9.74 -3.11
CA THR A 436 5.56 -9.70 -1.90
C THR A 436 6.38 -8.42 -1.88
N SER A 437 6.88 -8.04 -0.70
CA SER A 437 7.57 -6.75 -0.49
C SER A 437 6.65 -5.56 -0.78
N THR A 438 5.37 -5.71 -0.41
CA THR A 438 4.34 -4.68 -0.59
C THR A 438 4.11 -4.31 -2.06
N ARG A 439 3.78 -5.27 -2.92
CA ARG A 439 3.65 -5.08 -4.38
C ARG A 439 2.52 -5.92 -4.99
N SER A 440 1.48 -6.21 -4.24
CA SER A 440 0.34 -6.98 -4.73
C SER A 440 -0.57 -6.21 -5.68
N SER A 441 -0.41 -4.88 -5.77
CA SER A 441 -1.38 -3.96 -6.37
C SER A 441 -2.77 -4.01 -5.71
N LEU A 442 -2.82 -4.33 -4.41
CA LEU A 442 -4.06 -4.45 -3.64
C LEU A 442 -4.05 -3.56 -2.38
N GLN A 443 -5.21 -3.43 -1.74
CA GLN A 443 -5.53 -2.40 -0.75
C GLN A 443 -4.59 -2.37 0.47
N TRP A 444 -4.27 -3.51 1.08
CA TRP A 444 -3.39 -3.55 2.25
C TRP A 444 -1.95 -3.18 1.90
N ASP A 445 -1.46 -3.62 0.73
CA ASP A 445 -0.13 -3.24 0.28
C ASP A 445 -0.03 -1.77 -0.10
N VAL A 446 -1.02 -1.19 -0.79
CA VAL A 446 -0.95 0.24 -1.09
C VAL A 446 -0.97 1.08 0.19
N TRP A 447 -1.75 0.71 1.22
CA TRP A 447 -1.70 1.40 2.50
C TRP A 447 -0.32 1.33 3.16
N ASN A 448 0.37 0.18 3.08
CA ASN A 448 1.75 0.06 3.54
C ASN A 448 2.71 0.98 2.76
N ALA A 449 2.52 1.10 1.44
CA ALA A 449 3.33 1.95 0.58
C ALA A 449 3.07 3.45 0.79
N VAL A 450 1.82 3.84 1.04
CA VAL A 450 1.39 5.24 1.19
C VAL A 450 1.64 5.76 2.59
N PHE A 451 1.20 5.02 3.61
CA PHE A 451 1.24 5.48 5.00
C PHE A 451 2.61 5.25 5.64
N GLY A 452 3.34 4.25 5.18
CA GLY A 452 4.65 3.88 5.71
C GLY A 452 5.83 4.69 5.17
N VAL A 453 7.01 4.17 5.47
CA VAL A 453 8.32 4.66 5.02
C VAL A 453 9.06 3.55 4.29
N GLN A 454 10.21 3.82 3.68
CA GLN A 454 11.03 2.77 3.11
C GLN A 454 11.73 1.95 4.20
N GLY A 455 11.80 0.64 4.00
CA GLY A 455 12.75 -0.25 4.68
C GLY A 455 14.15 -0.19 4.04
N LEU A 456 15.13 -0.80 4.70
CA LEU A 456 16.51 -0.87 4.22
C LEU A 456 16.63 -1.63 2.89
N ASN A 457 15.72 -2.56 2.62
CA ASN A 457 15.62 -3.29 1.36
C ASN A 457 15.07 -2.44 0.19
N GLY A 458 14.71 -1.17 0.41
CA GLY A 458 14.18 -0.26 -0.61
C GLY A 458 12.68 -0.36 -0.87
N TYR A 459 12.00 -1.35 -0.29
CA TYR A 459 10.54 -1.51 -0.37
C TYR A 459 9.86 -0.87 0.85
N PRO A 460 8.52 -0.72 0.85
CA PRO A 460 7.79 -0.26 2.03
C PRO A 460 8.15 -1.07 3.30
N LEU A 461 8.37 -0.35 4.40
CA LEU A 461 8.57 -0.95 5.71
C LEU A 461 7.22 -1.42 6.25
N GLU A 462 6.96 -2.71 6.13
CA GLU A 462 5.71 -3.32 6.58
C GLU A 462 5.46 -3.06 8.08
N PRO A 463 4.25 -2.59 8.47
CA PRO A 463 3.85 -2.35 9.86
C PRO A 463 3.53 -3.63 10.65
N TRP A 464 3.30 -4.75 9.98
CA TRP A 464 3.07 -6.05 10.60
C TRP A 464 3.59 -7.18 9.71
N ASN A 465 3.75 -8.37 10.29
CA ASN A 465 4.04 -9.58 9.53
C ASN A 465 2.80 -10.01 8.71
N LYS A 466 2.88 -10.02 7.38
CA LYS A 466 1.73 -10.41 6.53
C LYS A 466 1.27 -11.88 6.68
N VAL A 467 2.07 -12.75 7.27
CA VAL A 467 1.68 -14.15 7.54
C VAL A 467 1.04 -14.28 8.92
N THR A 468 1.62 -13.69 9.96
CA THR A 468 1.20 -13.91 11.36
C THR A 468 0.33 -12.79 11.94
N GLY A 469 0.32 -11.62 11.32
CA GLY A 469 -0.35 -10.41 11.80
C GLY A 469 0.36 -9.70 12.95
N GLU A 470 1.54 -10.16 13.39
CA GLU A 470 2.31 -9.50 14.45
C GLU A 470 2.61 -8.05 14.07
N ILE A 471 2.09 -7.09 14.85
CA ILE A 471 2.32 -5.67 14.62
C ILE A 471 3.72 -5.29 15.10
N TYR A 472 4.39 -4.45 14.33
CA TYR A 472 5.67 -3.83 14.65
C TYR A 472 5.43 -2.37 15.05
N PRO A 473 5.33 -2.04 16.35
CA PRO A 473 4.94 -0.69 16.79
C PRO A 473 5.87 0.40 16.27
N GLU A 474 7.17 0.13 16.20
CA GLU A 474 8.17 1.07 15.64
C GLU A 474 7.92 1.41 14.17
N ALA A 475 7.39 0.47 13.37
CA ALA A 475 7.01 0.74 11.98
C ALA A 475 5.69 1.53 11.90
N VAL A 476 4.72 1.18 12.74
CA VAL A 476 3.43 1.91 12.85
C VAL A 476 3.61 3.36 13.27
N GLU A 477 4.62 3.70 14.07
CA GLU A 477 4.89 5.09 14.46
C GLU A 477 5.13 6.00 13.24
N TYR A 478 5.69 5.48 12.15
CA TYR A 478 5.89 6.26 10.93
C TYR A 478 4.58 6.60 10.21
N TRP A 479 3.53 5.81 10.42
CA TRP A 479 2.22 6.03 9.78
C TRP A 479 1.53 7.31 10.28
N LYS A 480 1.92 7.81 11.46
CA LYS A 480 1.39 9.06 12.04
C LYS A 480 1.59 10.29 11.16
N HIS A 481 2.50 10.25 10.19
CA HIS A 481 2.68 11.32 9.21
C HIS A 481 1.53 11.40 8.18
N MET A 482 0.81 10.29 7.96
CA MET A 482 -0.32 10.19 7.03
C MET A 482 -1.67 10.00 7.73
N ASP A 483 -1.69 9.78 9.04
CA ASP A 483 -2.90 9.89 9.86
C ASP A 483 -3.39 11.35 9.87
N LEU A 484 -4.51 11.63 9.21
CA LEU A 484 -4.98 13.00 8.96
C LEU A 484 -5.43 13.69 10.26
N ALA A 485 -6.01 12.96 11.21
CA ALA A 485 -6.34 13.51 12.52
C ALA A 485 -5.07 13.89 13.29
N ASN A 486 -4.08 13.00 13.33
CA ASN A 486 -2.80 13.27 13.97
C ASN A 486 -2.05 14.42 13.28
N TYR A 487 -2.08 14.49 11.95
CA TYR A 487 -1.46 15.56 11.19
C TYR A 487 -2.08 16.93 11.53
N ILE A 488 -3.40 17.03 11.56
CA ILE A 488 -4.12 18.25 11.95
C ILE A 488 -3.79 18.65 13.39
N VAL A 489 -3.90 17.71 14.35
CA VAL A 489 -3.71 18.02 15.78
C VAL A 489 -2.26 18.41 16.08
N SER A 490 -1.28 17.75 15.47
CA SER A 490 0.14 18.09 15.66
C SER A 490 0.55 19.41 15.01
N ASN A 491 -0.23 19.89 14.03
CA ASN A 491 -0.02 21.15 13.32
C ASN A 491 -1.11 22.20 13.58
N TRP A 492 -1.81 22.06 14.71
CA TRP A 492 -3.02 22.84 15.02
C TRP A 492 -2.72 24.34 15.14
N ASP A 493 -1.84 24.70 16.10
CA ASP A 493 -1.45 26.09 16.42
C ASP A 493 0.08 26.28 16.31
N ASN A 494 0.70 25.71 15.26
CA ASN A 494 2.10 25.95 14.92
C ASN A 494 2.22 26.84 13.66
N GLU A 495 3.39 26.87 13.02
CA GLU A 495 3.62 27.66 11.80
C GLU A 495 2.64 27.34 10.65
N ARG A 496 2.11 26.11 10.59
CA ARG A 496 1.10 25.70 9.61
C ARG A 496 -0.30 26.19 9.95
N ASN A 497 -0.59 26.41 11.23
CA ASN A 497 -1.86 26.94 11.73
C ASN A 497 -3.10 26.24 11.14
N LEU A 498 -3.09 24.90 11.13
CA LEU A 498 -4.15 24.12 10.47
C LEU A 498 -5.51 24.25 11.16
N GLY A 499 -5.53 24.52 12.47
CA GLY A 499 -6.77 24.72 13.23
C GLY A 499 -7.63 25.87 12.71
N GLU A 500 -6.98 26.94 12.23
CA GLU A 500 -7.68 28.07 11.60
C GLU A 500 -7.76 27.95 10.07
N THR A 501 -6.69 27.49 9.43
CA THR A 501 -6.60 27.42 7.96
C THR A 501 -7.65 26.45 7.37
N LEU A 502 -7.97 25.36 8.08
CA LEU A 502 -8.93 24.35 7.63
C LEU A 502 -10.37 24.57 8.14
N ARG A 503 -10.61 25.61 8.95
CA ARG A 503 -11.92 25.84 9.57
C ARG A 503 -13.01 25.97 8.50
N GLY A 504 -14.02 25.10 8.57
CA GLY A 504 -15.16 25.12 7.64
C GLY A 504 -14.84 24.61 6.22
N ARG A 505 -13.72 23.90 6.03
CA ARG A 505 -13.28 23.40 4.72
C ARG A 505 -13.26 21.87 4.58
N ILE A 506 -13.57 21.14 5.66
CA ILE A 506 -13.55 19.68 5.68
C ILE A 506 -14.97 19.17 5.88
N PHE A 507 -15.54 18.56 4.84
CA PHE A 507 -16.85 17.93 4.90
C PHE A 507 -16.72 16.45 4.58
N ILE A 508 -17.11 15.61 5.53
CA ILE A 508 -16.98 14.14 5.46
C ILE A 508 -18.35 13.54 5.70
N TYR A 509 -18.71 12.49 4.97
CA TYR A 509 -19.78 11.60 5.42
C TYR A 509 -19.38 10.13 5.32
N VAL A 510 -20.05 9.28 6.08
CA VAL A 510 -19.90 7.82 6.04
C VAL A 510 -21.19 7.15 6.54
N GLY A 511 -21.44 5.91 6.14
CA GLY A 511 -22.55 5.10 6.65
C GLY A 511 -22.19 4.33 7.92
N THR A 512 -23.15 4.04 8.81
CA THR A 512 -22.89 3.18 9.98
C THR A 512 -22.67 1.72 9.63
N TRP A 513 -23.07 1.30 8.43
CA TRP A 513 -22.95 -0.07 7.91
C TRP A 513 -21.90 -0.17 6.81
N ASP A 514 -20.93 0.75 6.78
CA ASP A 514 -19.83 0.74 5.81
C ASP A 514 -19.19 -0.66 5.74
N ASN A 515 -19.16 -1.25 4.55
CA ASN A 515 -18.80 -2.65 4.32
C ASN A 515 -17.35 -2.97 4.68
N TYR A 516 -16.49 -1.94 4.77
CA TYR A 516 -15.05 -2.07 5.02
C TYR A 516 -14.64 -1.47 6.36
N TYR A 517 -15.60 -1.26 7.27
CA TYR A 517 -15.38 -0.66 8.61
C TYR A 517 -14.74 0.74 8.57
N LEU A 518 -14.79 1.45 7.45
CA LEU A 518 -14.14 2.77 7.30
C LEU A 518 -14.80 3.85 8.16
N ASN A 519 -16.05 3.64 8.53
CA ASN A 519 -16.79 4.48 9.47
C ASN A 519 -16.08 4.63 10.82
N GLU A 520 -15.29 3.65 11.24
CA GLU A 520 -14.62 3.68 12.53
C GLU A 520 -13.47 4.69 12.58
N GLY A 521 -12.65 4.74 11.52
CA GLY A 521 -11.60 5.76 11.37
C GLY A 521 -12.18 7.17 11.29
N VAL A 522 -13.35 7.35 10.64
CA VAL A 522 -14.06 8.64 10.60
C VAL A 522 -14.56 9.07 11.99
N VAL A 523 -15.06 8.14 12.80
CA VAL A 523 -15.49 8.42 14.18
C VAL A 523 -14.31 8.86 15.06
N GLU A 524 -13.17 8.17 14.98
CA GLU A 524 -11.98 8.56 15.73
C GLU A 524 -11.39 9.90 15.24
N PHE A 525 -11.40 10.14 13.93
CA PHE A 525 -11.04 11.45 13.36
C PHE A 525 -11.90 12.57 13.96
N GLN A 526 -13.23 12.44 13.91
CA GLN A 526 -14.15 13.46 14.44
C GLN A 526 -13.87 13.75 15.91
N LYS A 527 -13.77 12.70 16.73
CA LYS A 527 -13.51 12.79 18.16
C LYS A 527 -12.22 13.56 18.46
N ARG A 528 -11.15 13.33 17.70
CA ARG A 528 -9.84 13.96 17.93
C ARG A 528 -9.79 15.40 17.50
N VAL A 529 -10.35 15.74 16.33
CA VAL A 529 -10.39 17.14 15.89
C VAL A 529 -11.35 17.98 16.74
N ASP A 530 -12.48 17.41 17.18
CA ASP A 530 -13.42 18.10 18.07
C ASP A 530 -12.83 18.33 19.47
N ALA A 531 -11.92 17.46 19.94
CA ALA A 531 -11.25 17.63 21.23
C ALA A 531 -10.37 18.90 21.29
N VAL A 532 -9.89 19.39 20.15
CA VAL A 532 -9.06 20.61 20.04
C VAL A 532 -9.83 21.80 19.43
N GLY A 533 -10.71 21.56 18.46
CA GLY A 533 -11.45 22.59 17.73
C GLY A 533 -12.85 22.90 18.25
N GLY A 534 -13.37 22.07 19.17
CA GLY A 534 -14.76 22.09 19.60
C GLY A 534 -15.68 21.33 18.63
N PRO A 535 -16.91 20.99 19.06
CA PRO A 535 -17.84 20.18 18.28
C PRO A 535 -18.14 20.77 16.90
N GLY A 536 -17.98 19.96 15.85
CA GLY A 536 -18.29 20.34 14.48
C GLY A 536 -17.23 21.21 13.81
N TRP A 537 -16.00 21.20 14.31
CA TRP A 537 -14.88 21.88 13.64
C TRP A 537 -14.67 21.33 12.22
N ALA A 538 -14.70 20.00 12.09
CA ALA A 538 -14.91 19.32 10.82
C ALA A 538 -16.40 18.93 10.69
N ASN A 539 -16.97 19.08 9.49
CA ASN A 539 -18.36 18.75 9.26
C ASN A 539 -18.48 17.26 8.92
N VAL A 540 -18.74 16.43 9.93
CA VAL A 540 -18.87 14.98 9.79
C VAL A 540 -20.33 14.57 9.88
N THR A 541 -20.79 13.83 8.87
CA THR A 541 -22.15 13.26 8.81
C THR A 541 -22.09 11.74 8.81
N ILE A 542 -22.63 11.10 9.84
CA ILE A 542 -22.73 9.64 9.92
C ILE A 542 -24.18 9.24 9.62
N LEU A 543 -24.39 8.53 8.50
CA LEU A 543 -25.72 8.13 8.06
C LEU A 543 -26.10 6.75 8.62
N PRO A 544 -27.27 6.62 9.26
CA PRO A 544 -27.69 5.34 9.81
C PRO A 544 -28.01 4.35 8.69
N GLU A 545 -27.52 3.12 8.88
CA GLU A 545 -27.80 1.92 8.07
C GLU A 545 -27.38 2.04 6.60
N GLU A 546 -26.53 3.00 6.26
CA GLU A 546 -25.97 3.11 4.92
C GLU A 546 -24.71 2.25 4.79
N PRO A 547 -24.58 1.50 3.68
CA PRO A 547 -23.39 0.73 3.34
C PRO A 547 -22.26 1.64 2.84
N HIS A 548 -21.17 1.03 2.39
CA HIS A 548 -20.13 1.72 1.66
C HIS A 548 -20.67 2.20 0.30
N GLY A 549 -20.26 3.39 -0.16
CA GLY A 549 -20.71 3.91 -1.44
C GLY A 549 -21.95 4.82 -1.39
N GLY A 550 -22.49 5.12 -2.58
CA GLY A 550 -23.64 6.00 -2.77
C GLY A 550 -23.29 7.47 -2.96
N ASN A 551 -24.32 8.30 -3.16
CA ASN A 551 -24.17 9.74 -3.39
C ASN A 551 -23.91 10.52 -2.11
N TYR A 552 -23.21 11.65 -2.23
CA TYR A 552 -22.85 12.51 -1.10
C TYR A 552 -24.06 12.87 -0.22
N GLN A 553 -24.08 12.37 1.02
CA GLN A 553 -25.20 12.53 1.96
C GLN A 553 -26.59 12.13 1.40
N ARG A 554 -26.67 11.09 0.55
CA ARG A 554 -27.87 10.69 -0.21
C ARG A 554 -28.43 11.79 -1.14
N ARG A 555 -27.64 12.82 -1.45
CA ARG A 555 -28.09 13.90 -2.33
C ARG A 555 -28.19 13.40 -3.76
N GLU A 556 -29.18 13.89 -4.48
CA GLU A 556 -29.20 13.77 -5.92
C GLU A 556 -28.02 14.56 -6.51
N THR A 557 -27.42 14.05 -7.60
CA THR A 557 -26.16 14.56 -8.17
C THR A 557 -26.21 16.05 -8.48
N TRP A 558 -27.28 16.55 -9.10
CA TRP A 558 -27.42 17.97 -9.39
C TRP A 558 -27.57 18.81 -8.14
N ASN A 559 -28.31 18.33 -7.14
CA ASN A 559 -28.39 19.02 -5.84
C ASN A 559 -27.02 19.11 -5.14
N PHE A 560 -26.15 18.11 -5.32
CA PHE A 560 -24.78 18.15 -4.82
C PHE A 560 -23.92 19.16 -5.60
N LEU A 561 -23.97 19.15 -6.93
CA LEU A 561 -23.23 20.11 -7.75
C LEU A 561 -23.68 21.57 -7.50
N GLU A 562 -24.97 21.78 -7.24
CA GLU A 562 -25.51 23.07 -6.83
C GLU A 562 -25.00 23.50 -5.44
N LEU A 563 -24.90 22.56 -4.49
CA LEU A 563 -24.30 22.81 -3.17
C LEU A 563 -22.83 23.24 -3.32
N VAL A 564 -22.05 22.52 -4.14
CA VAL A 564 -20.64 22.84 -4.39
C VAL A 564 -20.50 24.20 -5.07
N ASN A 565 -21.30 24.47 -6.11
CA ASN A 565 -21.29 25.76 -6.80
C ASN A 565 -21.66 26.90 -5.84
N ALA A 566 -22.68 26.71 -4.98
CA ALA A 566 -23.05 27.71 -3.98
C ALA A 566 -21.91 27.97 -2.98
N TRP A 567 -21.20 26.92 -2.54
CA TRP A 567 -20.02 27.07 -1.68
C TRP A 567 -18.95 27.95 -2.36
N VAL A 568 -18.63 27.68 -3.63
CA VAL A 568 -17.66 28.48 -4.40
C VAL A 568 -18.09 29.94 -4.49
N GLN A 569 -19.36 30.21 -4.81
CA GLN A 569 -19.86 31.58 -4.90
C GLN A 569 -19.78 32.32 -3.56
N ASP A 570 -20.12 31.65 -2.46
CA ASP A 570 -20.08 32.23 -1.13
C ASP A 570 -18.65 32.56 -0.68
N HIS A 571 -17.66 31.78 -1.10
CA HIS A 571 -16.26 31.95 -0.72
C HIS A 571 -15.42 32.74 -1.74
N SER A 572 -16.02 33.19 -2.83
CA SER A 572 -15.40 34.11 -3.78
C SER A 572 -15.04 35.46 -3.14
N PRO A 573 -14.16 36.28 -3.75
CA PRO A 573 -13.78 37.59 -3.22
C PRO A 573 -14.97 38.55 -3.00
N THR A 574 -16.05 38.36 -3.74
CA THR A 574 -17.30 39.14 -3.63
C THR A 574 -18.43 38.36 -2.96
N GLY A 575 -18.15 37.17 -2.45
CA GLY A 575 -19.10 36.26 -1.84
C GLY A 575 -19.53 36.67 -0.44
N ARG A 576 -20.45 35.89 0.15
CA ARG A 576 -20.99 36.15 1.49
C ARG A 576 -19.96 35.90 2.60
N THR A 577 -19.07 34.93 2.40
CA THR A 577 -18.03 34.50 3.33
C THR A 577 -16.71 34.27 2.59
N PRO A 578 -16.06 35.32 2.06
CA PRO A 578 -14.88 35.18 1.22
C PRO A 578 -13.75 34.38 1.89
N LEU A 579 -13.08 33.53 1.10
CA LEU A 579 -11.88 32.82 1.54
C LEU A 579 -10.72 33.82 1.62
N LEU A 580 -10.26 34.12 2.83
CA LEU A 580 -9.24 35.14 3.05
C LEU A 580 -7.84 34.62 2.69
N SER A 581 -6.96 35.51 2.22
CA SER A 581 -5.59 35.15 1.83
C SER A 581 -4.72 34.64 2.99
N ASN A 582 -5.03 35.03 4.23
CA ASN A 582 -4.29 34.56 5.41
C ASN A 582 -4.52 33.07 5.72
N VAL A 583 -5.63 32.49 5.25
CA VAL A 583 -5.98 31.08 5.41
C VAL A 583 -5.75 30.28 4.12
N THR A 584 -5.01 30.85 3.17
CA THR A 584 -4.54 30.18 1.93
C THR A 584 -3.05 30.45 1.73
N SER A 585 -2.33 30.69 2.82
CA SER A 585 -0.90 31.01 2.82
C SER A 585 -0.05 29.78 2.46
N PRO A 586 1.01 29.91 1.64
CA PRO A 586 1.95 28.81 1.40
C PRO A 586 2.62 28.24 2.66
N SER A 587 2.62 28.97 3.78
CA SER A 587 3.15 28.48 5.08
C SER A 587 2.38 27.28 5.64
N SER A 588 1.12 27.09 5.23
CA SER A 588 0.33 25.92 5.63
C SER A 588 0.60 24.66 4.80
N ARG A 589 1.38 24.75 3.69
CA ARG A 589 1.70 23.61 2.81
C ARG A 589 2.46 22.51 3.54
N GLY A 590 1.81 21.38 3.74
CA GLY A 590 2.34 20.13 4.26
C GLY A 590 2.83 19.16 3.19
N ASN A 591 3.28 17.98 3.63
CA ASN A 591 3.61 16.83 2.78
C ASN A 591 4.54 17.20 1.61
N THR A 592 5.49 18.11 1.82
CA THR A 592 6.48 18.42 0.77
C THR A 592 7.36 17.19 0.52
N PHE A 593 7.79 16.95 -0.72
CA PHE A 593 8.60 15.76 -0.97
C PHE A 593 9.91 15.75 -0.15
N ALA A 594 10.53 16.91 0.06
CA ALA A 594 11.71 17.03 0.93
C ALA A 594 11.42 16.63 2.40
N GLU A 595 10.26 17.03 2.94
CA GLU A 595 9.81 16.62 4.28
C GLU A 595 9.64 15.10 4.34
N VAL A 596 8.92 14.53 3.37
CA VAL A 596 8.69 13.07 3.26
C VAL A 596 9.99 12.29 3.22
N MET A 597 10.93 12.69 2.38
CA MET A 597 12.22 11.99 2.25
C MET A 597 13.10 12.12 3.49
N SER A 598 12.95 13.19 4.29
CA SER A 598 13.74 13.40 5.50
C SER A 598 13.47 12.36 6.60
N TYR A 599 12.22 11.89 6.72
CA TYR A 599 11.84 10.88 7.71
C TYR A 599 11.65 9.49 7.08
N GLY A 600 11.34 9.41 5.78
CA GLY A 600 10.87 8.18 5.16
C GLY A 600 11.71 7.61 4.03
N GLY A 601 12.62 8.39 3.43
CA GLY A 601 13.42 7.95 2.29
C GLY A 601 14.56 6.98 2.65
N HIS A 602 15.30 6.51 1.64
CA HIS A 602 16.38 5.53 1.85
C HIS A 602 17.47 5.99 2.83
N GLN A 603 17.82 7.29 2.83
CA GLN A 603 18.78 7.83 3.81
C GLN A 603 18.26 7.77 5.24
N ALA A 604 16.96 7.97 5.45
CA ALA A 604 16.35 7.77 6.76
C ALA A 604 16.37 6.29 7.14
N ALA A 605 16.15 5.38 6.18
CA ALA A 605 16.26 3.94 6.40
C ALA A 605 17.66 3.50 6.85
N LEU A 606 18.70 4.03 6.20
CA LEU A 606 20.10 3.82 6.59
C LEU A 606 20.39 4.39 7.98
N ALA A 607 19.89 5.59 8.30
CA ALA A 607 20.12 6.25 9.58
C ALA A 607 19.49 5.51 10.78
N ARG A 608 18.46 4.68 10.55
CA ARG A 608 17.86 3.83 11.58
C ARG A 608 18.69 2.58 11.90
N GLN A 609 19.66 2.22 11.05
CA GLN A 609 20.49 1.05 11.24
C GLN A 609 21.72 1.37 12.12
N ALA A 610 22.15 0.38 12.89
CA ALA A 610 23.44 0.43 13.58
C ALA A 610 24.06 -0.97 13.64
N PRO A 611 25.37 -1.11 13.38
CA PRO A 611 26.03 -2.40 13.60
C PRO A 611 26.02 -2.77 15.08
N PRO A 612 26.15 -4.06 15.42
CA PRO A 612 26.40 -4.48 16.79
C PRO A 612 27.68 -3.83 17.31
N SER A 613 27.78 -3.68 18.63
CA SER A 613 28.94 -3.05 19.27
C SER A 613 29.32 -3.79 20.53
N LEU A 614 30.62 -3.86 20.82
CA LEU A 614 31.18 -4.49 22.01
C LEU A 614 31.94 -3.45 22.84
N GLU A 615 31.54 -3.28 24.08
CA GLU A 615 32.18 -2.34 24.99
C GLU A 615 33.53 -2.83 25.52
N LYS A 616 34.34 -1.91 26.06
CA LYS A 616 35.56 -2.29 26.77
C LYS A 616 35.18 -3.02 28.06
N GLY A 617 35.81 -4.17 28.29
CA GLY A 617 35.48 -5.03 29.42
C GLY A 617 35.61 -4.32 30.77
N ASN A 618 34.60 -4.48 31.60
CA ASN A 618 34.62 -4.08 33.00
C ASN A 618 35.35 -5.16 33.81
N CYS A 619 36.63 -4.93 34.08
CA CYS A 619 37.51 -5.89 34.73
C CYS A 619 37.62 -5.64 36.23
N THR A 620 37.31 -6.67 37.01
CA THR A 620 37.53 -6.71 38.45
C THR A 620 38.53 -7.81 38.81
N LYS A 621 38.87 -7.96 40.10
CA LYS A 621 39.69 -9.09 40.56
C LYS A 621 39.05 -10.47 40.30
N ALA A 622 37.74 -10.52 40.05
CA ALA A 622 37.00 -11.76 39.77
C ALA A 622 36.95 -12.13 38.28
N GLY A 623 37.39 -11.24 37.37
CA GLY A 623 37.32 -11.44 35.92
C GLY A 623 36.87 -10.18 35.17
N CYS A 624 36.83 -10.26 33.84
CA CYS A 624 36.32 -9.21 32.96
C CYS A 624 34.96 -9.62 32.37
N VAL A 625 34.00 -8.70 32.34
CA VAL A 625 32.73 -8.86 31.64
C VAL A 625 32.66 -7.82 30.53
N PHE A 626 32.28 -8.25 29.33
CA PHE A 626 32.12 -7.38 28.16
C PHE A 626 30.64 -7.32 27.81
N GLU A 627 30.10 -6.11 27.73
CA GLU A 627 28.72 -5.89 27.31
C GLU A 627 28.68 -5.60 25.80
N ALA A 628 27.66 -6.13 25.12
CA ALA A 628 27.47 -5.94 23.70
C ALA A 628 26.03 -5.54 23.39
N SER A 629 25.89 -4.63 22.42
CA SER A 629 24.62 -4.35 21.75
C SER A 629 24.51 -5.23 20.50
N VAL A 630 23.30 -5.70 20.22
CA VAL A 630 22.96 -6.42 18.99
C VAL A 630 22.87 -5.52 17.75
N GLY A 631 22.98 -4.20 17.93
CA GLY A 631 22.79 -3.20 16.89
C GLY A 631 21.34 -2.72 16.78
N LEU A 632 21.08 -1.90 15.76
CA LEU A 632 19.74 -1.48 15.37
C LEU A 632 19.42 -2.04 13.99
N TRP A 633 18.24 -2.61 13.86
CA TRP A 633 17.73 -3.26 12.67
C TRP A 633 16.34 -2.70 12.36
N ASP A 634 15.88 -2.87 11.13
CA ASP A 634 14.50 -2.51 10.81
C ASP A 634 13.50 -3.32 11.67
N PRO A 635 12.38 -2.70 12.08
CA PRO A 635 11.36 -3.37 12.87
C PRO A 635 10.88 -4.69 12.24
N GLY A 636 10.70 -5.71 13.06
CA GLY A 636 10.25 -7.04 12.63
C GLY A 636 11.36 -8.00 12.19
N MET A 637 12.63 -7.60 12.27
CA MET A 637 13.76 -8.51 12.05
C MET A 637 13.87 -9.57 13.16
N ILE A 638 13.99 -10.84 12.75
CA ILE A 638 14.40 -11.94 13.63
C ILE A 638 15.91 -11.93 13.73
N LEU A 639 16.44 -11.84 14.96
CA LEU A 639 17.87 -11.70 15.21
C LEU A 639 18.47 -12.94 15.89
N GLU A 640 19.59 -13.41 15.36
CA GLU A 640 20.42 -14.46 15.96
C GLU A 640 21.83 -13.93 16.21
N ALA A 641 22.31 -14.08 17.44
CA ALA A 641 23.64 -13.65 17.83
C ALA A 641 24.58 -14.84 18.01
N GLN A 642 25.86 -14.63 17.73
CA GLN A 642 26.92 -15.62 17.92
C GLN A 642 28.22 -14.93 18.37
N TRP A 643 28.82 -15.43 19.44
CA TRP A 643 30.13 -14.95 19.88
C TRP A 643 31.23 -15.50 18.97
N VAL A 644 32.13 -14.62 18.53
CA VAL A 644 33.27 -14.95 17.67
C VAL A 644 34.56 -14.64 18.42
N VAL A 645 35.39 -15.66 18.60
CA VAL A 645 36.68 -15.57 19.31
C VAL A 645 37.80 -15.96 18.35
N ASN A 646 38.75 -15.04 18.15
CA ASN A 646 39.88 -15.19 17.21
C ASN A 646 39.42 -15.56 15.78
N GLY A 647 38.30 -14.97 15.34
CA GLY A 647 37.73 -15.19 14.01
C GLY A 647 36.96 -16.50 13.85
N LYS A 648 36.68 -17.23 14.93
CA LYS A 648 35.90 -18.47 14.91
C LYS A 648 34.68 -18.39 15.84
N PRO A 649 33.53 -18.97 15.46
CA PRO A 649 32.42 -19.15 16.38
C PRO A 649 32.88 -19.84 17.68
N SER A 650 32.51 -19.27 18.83
CA SER A 650 32.76 -19.90 20.14
C SER A 650 31.56 -20.67 20.68
N CYS A 651 30.39 -20.50 20.09
CA CYS A 651 29.17 -21.25 20.42
C CYS A 651 28.20 -21.27 19.23
N GLU A 652 27.14 -22.07 19.33
CA GLU A 652 26.02 -22.04 18.38
C GLU A 652 25.31 -20.68 18.40
N PRO A 653 24.69 -20.25 17.28
CA PRO A 653 23.85 -19.06 17.26
C PRO A 653 22.68 -19.18 18.26
N PHE A 654 22.26 -18.05 18.82
CA PHE A 654 21.13 -17.99 19.75
C PHE A 654 20.26 -16.78 19.47
N SER A 655 18.94 -16.92 19.59
CA SER A 655 17.99 -15.84 19.34
C SER A 655 18.12 -14.70 20.35
N VAL A 656 18.02 -13.47 19.85
CA VAL A 656 18.10 -12.23 20.62
C VAL A 656 17.02 -11.26 20.17
N LYS A 657 16.69 -10.28 21.01
CA LYS A 657 15.75 -9.22 20.65
C LYS A 657 16.47 -7.92 20.28
N GLN A 658 15.83 -7.10 19.45
CA GLN A 658 16.25 -5.71 19.24
C GLN A 658 16.43 -5.00 20.60
N GLY A 659 17.53 -4.28 20.76
CA GLY A 659 17.87 -3.58 22.00
C GLY A 659 18.35 -4.47 23.17
N GLU A 660 18.47 -5.79 22.99
CA GLU A 660 19.01 -6.68 24.01
C GLU A 660 20.51 -6.40 24.24
N VAL A 661 20.92 -6.32 25.51
CA VAL A 661 22.32 -6.21 25.92
C VAL A 661 22.83 -7.59 26.31
N LEU A 662 23.87 -8.05 25.63
CA LEU A 662 24.49 -9.35 25.83
C LEU A 662 25.77 -9.19 26.67
N ALA A 663 26.11 -10.22 27.44
CA ALA A 663 27.35 -10.28 28.20
C ALA A 663 28.25 -11.43 27.74
N TYR A 664 29.54 -11.16 27.60
CA TYR A 664 30.58 -12.14 27.36
C TYR A 664 31.57 -12.16 28.53
N THR A 665 31.86 -13.36 29.03
CA THR A 665 32.84 -13.59 30.10
C THR A 665 33.90 -14.57 29.58
N PRO A 666 35.18 -14.18 29.50
CA PRO A 666 36.25 -15.06 29.04
C PRO A 666 36.50 -16.22 30.01
N GLU A 667 36.89 -17.37 29.49
CA GLU A 667 37.30 -18.50 30.33
C GLU A 667 38.63 -18.20 31.05
N ALA A 668 38.74 -18.66 32.30
CA ALA A 668 39.95 -18.50 33.10
C ALA A 668 41.15 -19.19 32.43
N GLY A 669 42.20 -18.41 32.11
CA GLY A 669 43.40 -18.91 31.43
C GLY A 669 43.42 -18.67 29.92
N SER A 670 42.41 -18.01 29.35
CA SER A 670 42.40 -17.57 27.95
C SER A 670 43.62 -16.69 27.67
N LYS A 671 44.50 -17.12 26.77
CA LYS A 671 45.55 -16.24 26.21
C LYS A 671 44.89 -15.09 25.43
N TRP A 672 45.66 -14.04 25.15
CA TRP A 672 45.28 -12.92 24.28
C TRP A 672 44.29 -13.33 23.19
N SER A 673 43.03 -12.94 23.37
CA SER A 673 41.95 -13.32 22.48
C SER A 673 41.29 -12.07 21.93
N PHE A 674 40.84 -12.15 20.69
CA PHE A 674 40.07 -11.10 20.03
C PHE A 674 38.62 -11.55 19.98
N VAL A 675 37.72 -10.77 20.58
CA VAL A 675 36.31 -11.13 20.69
C VAL A 675 35.45 -10.13 19.93
N GLN A 676 34.45 -10.66 19.23
CA GLN A 676 33.41 -9.94 18.52
C GLN A 676 32.06 -10.61 18.76
N LEU A 677 31.00 -9.84 18.56
CA LEU A 677 29.65 -10.33 18.41
C LEU A 677 29.30 -10.33 16.92
N SER A 678 28.82 -11.47 16.42
CA SER A 678 28.16 -11.58 15.12
C SER A 678 26.66 -11.58 15.34
N VAL A 679 25.91 -10.80 14.57
CA VAL A 679 24.44 -10.79 14.62
C VAL A 679 23.90 -10.93 13.21
N THR A 680 23.07 -11.94 12.99
CA THR A 680 22.37 -12.20 11.74
C THR A 680 20.92 -11.77 11.86
N GLY A 681 20.47 -10.90 10.96
CA GLY A 681 19.08 -10.47 10.85
C GLY A 681 18.37 -11.14 9.68
N ARG A 682 17.11 -11.54 9.89
CA ARG A 682 16.25 -12.19 8.89
C ARG A 682 14.85 -11.58 8.94
N LYS A 683 14.30 -11.22 7.78
CA LYS A 683 12.92 -10.75 7.63
C LYS A 683 12.42 -11.09 6.22
N MET A 684 11.12 -11.36 6.09
CA MET A 684 10.48 -11.55 4.79
C MET A 684 10.78 -10.37 3.85
N GLY A 685 11.20 -10.66 2.61
CA GLY A 685 11.56 -9.63 1.63
C GLY A 685 12.93 -8.97 1.85
N TYR A 686 13.71 -9.42 2.85
CA TYR A 686 15.09 -8.97 3.07
C TYR A 686 16.06 -10.09 2.74
N VAL A 687 17.23 -9.71 2.23
CA VAL A 687 18.38 -10.61 2.17
C VAL A 687 18.90 -10.79 3.58
N ASP A 688 19.20 -12.04 3.94
CA ASP A 688 19.83 -12.34 5.22
C ASP A 688 21.16 -11.59 5.37
N GLU A 689 21.32 -10.87 6.48
CA GLU A 689 22.50 -10.03 6.69
C GLU A 689 23.16 -10.37 8.02
N THR A 690 24.48 -10.65 7.99
CA THR A 690 25.30 -10.81 9.19
C THR A 690 26.20 -9.60 9.40
N ARG A 691 26.02 -8.90 10.52
CA ARG A 691 26.86 -7.76 10.95
C ARG A 691 27.80 -8.18 12.08
N LEU A 692 29.05 -7.72 12.00
CA LEU A 692 30.06 -7.94 13.05
C LEU A 692 30.25 -6.69 13.89
N SER A 693 30.44 -6.89 15.20
CA SER A 693 30.79 -5.79 16.10
C SER A 693 32.23 -5.34 15.91
N ASN A 694 32.56 -4.17 16.49
CA ASN A 694 33.96 -3.87 16.78
C ASN A 694 34.56 -5.00 17.63
N GLY A 695 35.85 -5.28 17.42
CA GLY A 695 36.52 -6.34 18.18
C GLY A 695 37.33 -5.82 19.35
N VAL A 696 37.28 -6.56 20.45
CA VAL A 696 37.94 -6.20 21.70
C VAL A 696 38.99 -7.24 22.05
N LYS A 697 40.19 -6.76 22.39
CA LYS A 697 41.29 -7.60 22.86
C LYS A 697 41.10 -7.89 24.35
N ILE A 698 41.11 -9.17 24.67
CA ILE A 698 41.01 -9.71 26.03
C ILE A 698 42.41 -10.14 26.46
N ARG A 699 42.78 -9.80 27.70
CA ARG A 699 44.09 -10.10 28.29
C ARG A 699 43.96 -11.10 29.42
#